data_AF-A0A924UJH5-F1
#
_entry.id   AF-A0A924UJH5-F1
#
_cell.length_a   1.000
_cell.length_b   1.000
_cell.length_c   1.000
_cell.angle_alpha   90.00
_cell.angle_beta   90.00
_cell.angle_gamma   90.00
#
_symmetry.space_group_name_H-M   'P 1'
#
loop_
_entity.id
_entity.type
_entity.pdbx_description
1 polymer ?
#
loop_
_entity_poly.entity_id
_entity_poly.type
_entity_poly.pdbx_seq_one_letter_code
_entity_poly.pdbx_strand_id
1 'polypeptide(L)'
;MSIKNILVLASTLFVLGCGEKARQADATAKIKGVQCLDLSVGEFKLFFKGEATVAQVDSSAQCLQNILLAFKDGLRGSAKHVFTTDEIILIIKRDLLKNQNFTTDPQLIKELMIFKVALFGGTDELITKDEIALASNLVGAIRPELSALAPHMKILLQKWEPALQPADAKQKENHFKAAQVKFHSFTQKFASQLASPDRAYEFDHLFNLVKTTIHLTTTNVKTIERLQEFRPFIEQFKLRLIGAGSALQGRQWNRLALALSEGYMQVLRNEYFLVPLGDSQVDQKNNVYKDFALDLSGLLENLLAEKPSQALSNAEIYELILPLTKIFPTFKVNQGLLHDIATIKVTLLGQRDLGQNGWSRADFATLNQKIPALIPSTLTVLQNFKKINGTSAAELPYEQFQTAEARIAQSLNEIAPLVEAAYDLKDLKPLANHLAESLLEGQFTVPENFDSILNIVASVKLTLTGESSTHITKENVQLLISVLGPAFVHFREYQIFIDPYKLKDLSFVEGSILLWSKVKQTALVELSQKTGHLITTAEISQLVLTLQKEKLLSISLSEANLRQALNAMWSHILNSPDERVTAHRAQNGFNKITLETFSNELEIWLQGQKQITQIFIDSLTKDKISLASEITRRMNRGPPREFIAANELQQFINQAVALNFTEKGYLKILAADSGQYTYRDLFYSNAARAFARLFIRGYADDLERARNFSGVTLYEAQFAFNQFEPIAVELELVDANSSFVTSRFREANLFLSESNGDNLANFSELHQLALHIYSGINRAKDLKTKLVRACLPRAPEKISSHTSISEDCALDVYLAETESFEGLPQFLKMRDIQPLPEATQMRAHYLSLLKTVGHVPNEQKTIQFQDADLFPHVIQYIEMIYARYDLNRDNLLQKEEALKAFPAFKSTLKDAVKAYDKIKEDDLPGVFIYILKNGAPPKKTSLSELLKFLGFIHQADQKDWIIESTRLDLGKIFNYIAEVTKAPPIVKPIPQPLLIL
;
A
#
# COMPACT_ATOMS: atom_id res chain seq x y z
N MET A 1 39.31 -22.36 -0.16
CA MET A 1 40.42 -23.32 0.08
C MET A 1 40.04 -24.62 -0.60
N SER A 2 40.69 -25.00 -1.70
CA SER A 2 40.21 -26.16 -2.48
C SER A 2 40.53 -27.45 -1.73
N ILE A 3 39.56 -28.36 -1.61
CA ILE A 3 39.79 -29.76 -1.25
C ILE A 3 40.93 -30.34 -2.08
N LYS A 4 41.12 -29.87 -3.32
CA LYS A 4 42.32 -30.14 -4.11
C LYS A 4 43.57 -30.04 -3.24
N ASN A 5 43.79 -29.00 -2.46
CA ASN A 5 45.02 -28.81 -1.69
C ASN A 5 45.12 -29.66 -0.40
N ILE A 6 43.99 -30.01 0.24
CA ILE A 6 43.96 -30.94 1.40
C ILE A 6 44.05 -32.39 0.93
N LEU A 7 43.45 -32.70 -0.21
CA LEU A 7 43.63 -33.96 -0.89
C LEU A 7 44.99 -34.05 -1.57
N VAL A 8 45.61 -32.92 -1.93
CA VAL A 8 47.03 -32.82 -2.27
C VAL A 8 47.92 -32.77 -1.03
N LEU A 9 47.40 -32.62 0.20
CA LEU A 9 48.13 -33.00 1.44
C LEU A 9 48.24 -34.52 1.51
N ALA A 10 47.10 -35.21 1.37
CA ALA A 10 47.07 -36.67 1.29
C ALA A 10 47.88 -37.17 0.07
N SER A 11 47.76 -36.54 -1.10
CA SER A 11 48.59 -36.87 -2.27
C SER A 11 49.99 -36.27 -2.28
N THR A 12 50.40 -35.35 -1.41
CA THR A 12 51.84 -35.07 -1.26
C THR A 12 52.48 -36.08 -0.33
N LEU A 13 51.75 -36.52 0.68
CA LEU A 13 52.11 -37.67 1.49
C LEU A 13 52.20 -38.98 0.67
N PHE A 14 51.43 -39.10 -0.43
CA PHE A 14 51.36 -40.35 -1.22
C PHE A 14 51.78 -40.28 -2.71
N VAL A 15 51.82 -39.12 -3.37
CA VAL A 15 51.92 -38.91 -4.84
C VAL A 15 53.03 -37.92 -5.22
N LEU A 16 53.98 -37.63 -4.33
CA LEU A 16 55.22 -36.96 -4.74
C LEU A 16 56.08 -37.90 -5.59
N GLY A 17 55.68 -38.09 -6.85
CA GLY A 17 56.63 -38.43 -7.88
C GLY A 17 56.08 -38.48 -9.31
N CYS A 18 56.75 -37.76 -10.22
CA CYS A 18 56.79 -38.03 -11.66
C CYS A 18 57.90 -37.20 -12.39
N GLY A 19 58.87 -37.89 -13.02
CA GLY A 19 59.67 -37.51 -14.23
C GLY A 19 61.09 -36.93 -14.01
N GLU A 20 62.20 -37.31 -14.70
CA GLU A 20 62.53 -38.36 -15.71
C GLU A 20 64.06 -38.72 -15.62
N LYS A 21 64.42 -40.00 -15.87
CA LYS A 21 65.73 -40.69 -16.20
C LYS A 21 67.10 -40.25 -15.58
N ALA A 22 67.73 -41.15 -14.79
CA ALA A 22 68.84 -42.08 -15.18
C ALA A 22 69.82 -42.50 -14.04
N ARG A 23 70.10 -43.84 -14.00
CA ARG A 23 71.31 -44.62 -13.59
C ARG A 23 71.83 -44.74 -12.12
N GLN A 24 71.55 -45.95 -11.58
CA GLN A 24 72.37 -46.99 -10.88
C GLN A 24 73.22 -46.75 -9.59
N ALA A 25 73.13 -47.79 -8.73
CA ALA A 25 73.98 -48.29 -7.60
C ALA A 25 73.50 -47.89 -6.17
N ASP A 26 73.54 -48.71 -5.10
CA ASP A 26 73.86 -50.13 -4.88
C ASP A 26 73.22 -50.64 -3.56
N ALA A 27 73.33 -51.95 -3.30
CA ALA A 27 72.50 -52.80 -2.44
C ALA A 27 72.39 -52.52 -0.92
N THR A 28 71.14 -52.45 -0.42
CA THR A 28 70.67 -53.01 0.87
C THR A 28 69.22 -53.55 0.69
N ALA A 29 68.76 -54.43 1.60
CA ALA A 29 67.61 -55.33 1.44
C ALA A 29 66.35 -54.70 0.80
N LYS A 30 65.94 -55.21 -0.37
CA LYS A 30 64.68 -54.84 -1.05
C LYS A 30 63.48 -55.21 -0.16
N ILE A 31 62.67 -54.22 0.21
CA ILE A 31 61.35 -54.43 0.80
C ILE A 31 60.51 -55.24 -0.19
N LYS A 32 60.05 -56.45 0.17
CA LYS A 32 59.10 -57.22 -0.64
C LYS A 32 57.70 -56.62 -0.47
N GLY A 33 56.96 -56.42 -1.55
CA GLY A 33 55.57 -55.94 -1.52
C GLY A 33 55.31 -54.51 -2.04
N VAL A 34 56.35 -53.76 -2.43
CA VAL A 34 56.21 -52.39 -2.98
C VAL A 34 55.82 -52.34 -4.46
N GLN A 35 55.60 -53.49 -5.11
CA GLN A 35 55.33 -53.60 -6.55
C GLN A 35 54.02 -52.93 -6.99
N CYS A 36 53.04 -52.84 -6.09
CA CYS A 36 51.76 -52.19 -6.38
C CYS A 36 51.83 -50.66 -6.27
N LEU A 37 52.89 -50.09 -5.69
CA LEU A 37 52.94 -48.67 -5.35
C LEU A 37 52.85 -47.77 -6.59
N ASP A 38 53.62 -48.05 -7.64
CA ASP A 38 53.60 -47.22 -8.86
C ASP A 38 52.21 -47.17 -9.50
N LEU A 39 51.51 -48.31 -9.52
CA LEU A 39 50.12 -48.40 -10.00
C LEU A 39 49.18 -47.62 -9.06
N SER A 40 49.30 -47.82 -7.75
CA SER A 40 48.44 -47.17 -6.77
C SER A 40 48.63 -45.65 -6.71
N VAL A 41 49.85 -45.16 -6.91
CA VAL A 41 50.14 -43.73 -7.06
C VAL A 41 49.49 -43.18 -8.33
N GLY A 42 49.56 -43.91 -9.44
CA GLY A 42 48.87 -43.57 -10.68
C GLY A 42 47.34 -43.54 -10.53
N GLU A 43 46.76 -44.52 -9.84
CA GLU A 43 45.33 -44.63 -9.56
C GLU A 43 44.84 -43.54 -8.57
N PHE A 44 45.61 -43.23 -7.51
CA PHE A 44 45.32 -42.07 -6.65
C PHE A 44 45.40 -40.75 -7.42
N LYS A 45 46.34 -40.62 -8.36
CA LYS A 45 46.37 -39.44 -9.26
C LYS A 45 45.09 -39.34 -10.09
N LEU A 46 44.55 -40.46 -10.57
CA LEU A 46 43.23 -40.48 -11.22
C LEU A 46 42.12 -40.08 -10.24
N PHE A 47 42.16 -40.53 -8.99
CA PHE A 47 41.20 -40.15 -7.95
C PHE A 47 41.21 -38.64 -7.70
N PHE A 48 42.39 -38.03 -7.55
CA PHE A 48 42.55 -36.58 -7.41
C PHE A 48 42.36 -35.80 -8.71
N LYS A 49 42.17 -36.49 -9.84
CA LYS A 49 41.64 -35.91 -11.08
C LYS A 49 40.12 -36.04 -11.19
N GLY A 50 39.49 -36.92 -10.40
CA GLY A 50 38.08 -37.28 -10.49
C GLY A 50 37.78 -38.33 -11.56
N GLU A 51 38.78 -39.12 -11.96
CA GLU A 51 38.73 -40.09 -13.06
C GLU A 51 38.87 -41.55 -12.60
N ALA A 52 39.15 -41.79 -11.31
CA ALA A 52 39.30 -43.14 -10.78
C ALA A 52 37.96 -43.85 -10.57
N THR A 53 37.96 -45.15 -10.84
CA THR A 53 36.88 -46.07 -10.47
C THR A 53 36.96 -46.44 -8.98
N VAL A 54 35.84 -46.90 -8.42
CA VAL A 54 35.77 -47.42 -7.03
C VAL A 54 36.81 -48.52 -6.82
N ALA A 55 36.96 -49.44 -7.79
CA ALA A 55 37.91 -50.55 -7.71
C ALA A 55 39.37 -50.08 -7.66
N GLN A 56 39.73 -49.07 -8.45
CA GLN A 56 41.08 -48.49 -8.47
C GLN A 56 41.45 -47.79 -7.15
N VAL A 57 40.49 -47.08 -6.53
CA VAL A 57 40.73 -46.46 -5.22
C VAL A 57 40.87 -47.53 -4.14
N ASP A 58 40.04 -48.56 -4.22
CA ASP A 58 40.02 -49.66 -3.27
C ASP A 58 41.31 -50.51 -3.32
N SER A 59 41.82 -50.81 -4.52
CA SER A 59 43.11 -51.48 -4.73
C SER A 59 44.27 -50.62 -4.26
N SER A 60 44.21 -49.31 -4.53
CA SER A 60 45.25 -48.37 -4.14
C SER A 60 45.38 -48.20 -2.62
N ALA A 61 44.25 -48.05 -1.93
CA ALA A 61 44.23 -47.98 -0.48
C ALA A 61 44.70 -49.30 0.16
N GLN A 62 44.31 -50.45 -0.40
CA GLN A 62 44.80 -51.74 0.08
C GLN A 62 46.31 -51.92 -0.13
N CYS A 63 46.83 -51.51 -1.30
CA CYS A 63 48.26 -51.53 -1.56
C CYS A 63 49.02 -50.70 -0.53
N LEU A 64 48.55 -49.47 -0.27
CA LEU A 64 49.18 -48.58 0.71
C LEU A 64 49.18 -49.19 2.13
N GLN A 65 48.06 -49.79 2.54
CA GLN A 65 47.97 -50.52 3.80
C GLN A 65 49.02 -51.64 3.89
N ASN A 66 49.11 -52.47 2.85
CA ASN A 66 50.05 -53.58 2.78
C ASN A 66 51.52 -53.10 2.80
N ILE A 67 51.81 -51.96 2.17
CA ILE A 67 53.14 -51.35 2.16
C ILE A 67 53.52 -50.86 3.56
N LEU A 68 52.61 -50.22 4.30
CA LEU A 68 52.86 -49.79 5.67
C LEU A 68 53.15 -51.00 6.59
N LEU A 69 52.43 -52.11 6.42
CA LEU A 69 52.72 -53.36 7.13
C LEU A 69 54.08 -53.95 6.74
N ALA A 70 54.40 -54.01 5.45
CA ALA A 70 55.70 -54.47 4.97
C ALA A 70 56.85 -53.57 5.44
N PHE A 71 56.62 -52.27 5.58
CA PHE A 71 57.58 -51.31 6.14
C PHE A 71 57.83 -51.57 7.62
N LYS A 72 56.76 -51.77 8.40
CA LYS A 72 56.83 -52.18 9.81
C LYS A 72 57.64 -53.46 10.00
N ASP A 73 57.38 -54.48 9.18
CA ASP A 73 57.98 -55.81 9.37
C ASP A 73 59.40 -55.91 8.77
N GLY A 74 59.63 -55.23 7.64
CA GLY A 74 60.83 -55.38 6.81
C GLY A 74 62.00 -54.46 7.13
N LEU A 75 61.77 -53.29 7.74
CA LEU A 75 62.83 -52.31 8.00
C LEU A 75 63.35 -52.34 9.44
N ARG A 76 64.65 -52.08 9.59
CA ARG A 76 65.35 -51.88 10.85
C ARG A 76 65.95 -50.47 10.84
N GLY A 77 65.51 -49.60 11.76
CA GLY A 77 66.12 -48.28 11.96
C GLY A 77 67.45 -48.38 12.70
N SER A 78 68.16 -47.26 12.85
CA SER A 78 69.39 -47.15 13.66
C SER A 78 69.22 -47.61 15.11
N ALA A 79 68.00 -47.50 15.66
CA ALA A 79 67.57 -48.14 16.90
C ALA A 79 66.42 -49.13 16.61
N LYS A 80 66.44 -50.30 17.28
CA LYS A 80 65.73 -51.56 16.90
C LYS A 80 64.24 -51.43 16.53
N HIS A 81 63.54 -50.38 16.97
CA HIS A 81 62.09 -50.16 16.74
C HIS A 81 61.69 -48.71 16.38
N VAL A 82 62.65 -47.83 16.06
CA VAL A 82 62.41 -46.40 15.84
C VAL A 82 63.17 -45.91 14.59
N PHE A 83 62.58 -44.95 13.90
CA PHE A 83 63.12 -44.31 12.70
C PHE A 83 63.17 -42.81 12.91
N THR A 84 64.31 -42.18 12.65
CA THR A 84 64.42 -40.72 12.61
C THR A 84 63.78 -40.16 11.36
N THR A 85 63.38 -38.89 11.42
CA THR A 85 62.84 -38.16 10.27
C THR A 85 63.78 -38.21 9.05
N ASP A 86 65.09 -38.05 9.25
CA ASP A 86 66.09 -38.12 8.18
C ASP A 86 66.22 -39.52 7.58
N GLU A 87 66.14 -40.57 8.39
CA GLU A 87 66.13 -41.96 7.92
C GLU A 87 64.90 -42.24 7.06
N ILE A 88 63.72 -41.75 7.47
CA ILE A 88 62.48 -41.93 6.71
C ILE A 88 62.54 -41.18 5.39
N ILE A 89 63.06 -39.96 5.38
CA ILE A 89 63.30 -39.19 4.16
C ILE A 89 64.29 -39.93 3.25
N LEU A 90 65.37 -40.48 3.80
CA LEU A 90 66.35 -41.28 3.06
C LEU A 90 65.74 -42.55 2.49
N ILE A 91 64.92 -43.28 3.26
CA ILE A 91 64.24 -44.50 2.81
C ILE A 91 63.22 -44.17 1.74
N ILE A 92 62.44 -43.11 1.90
CA ILE A 92 61.50 -42.63 0.88
C ILE A 92 62.27 -42.23 -0.39
N LYS A 93 63.32 -41.41 -0.29
CA LYS A 93 64.15 -40.99 -1.43
C LYS A 93 64.81 -42.16 -2.16
N ARG A 94 65.33 -43.14 -1.41
CA ARG A 94 66.13 -44.25 -1.94
C ARG A 94 65.27 -45.42 -2.44
N ASP A 95 64.26 -45.83 -1.67
CA ASP A 95 63.54 -47.08 -1.88
C ASP A 95 62.18 -46.86 -2.56
N LEU A 96 61.55 -45.70 -2.36
CA LEU A 96 60.23 -45.36 -2.91
C LEU A 96 60.30 -44.38 -4.09
N LEU A 97 61.24 -43.42 -4.08
CA LEU A 97 61.32 -42.32 -5.07
C LEU A 97 62.48 -42.45 -6.07
N LYS A 98 62.94 -43.69 -6.33
CA LYS A 98 64.11 -43.98 -7.17
C LYS A 98 64.19 -43.05 -8.40
N ASN A 99 65.11 -42.09 -8.34
CA ASN A 99 65.46 -41.09 -9.37
C ASN A 99 64.66 -39.76 -9.38
N GLN A 100 64.41 -39.11 -8.24
CA GLN A 100 63.78 -37.78 -8.21
C GLN A 100 64.46 -36.78 -7.26
N ASN A 101 64.60 -35.52 -7.71
CA ASN A 101 65.01 -34.40 -6.86
C ASN A 101 63.85 -33.99 -5.94
N PHE A 102 63.65 -34.75 -4.87
CA PHE A 102 62.75 -34.37 -3.80
C PHE A 102 63.41 -33.29 -2.92
N THR A 103 63.13 -32.02 -3.22
CA THR A 103 63.39 -30.91 -2.29
C THR A 103 62.46 -31.05 -1.10
N THR A 104 63.06 -31.45 0.01
CA THR A 104 62.41 -31.70 1.28
C THR A 104 62.29 -30.34 1.96
N ASP A 105 61.11 -29.73 1.95
CA ASP A 105 60.87 -28.51 2.73
C ASP A 105 60.95 -28.90 4.23
N PRO A 106 61.97 -28.44 4.98
CA PRO A 106 62.12 -28.79 6.39
C PRO A 106 60.91 -28.36 7.21
N GLN A 107 60.21 -27.29 6.80
CA GLN A 107 59.02 -26.83 7.48
C GLN A 107 57.85 -27.80 7.29
N LEU A 108 57.62 -28.33 6.07
CA LEU A 108 56.59 -29.35 5.84
C LEU A 108 56.83 -30.56 6.74
N ILE A 109 58.07 -31.05 6.78
CA ILE A 109 58.44 -32.23 7.53
C ILE A 109 58.17 -32.03 9.02
N LYS A 110 58.56 -30.87 9.55
CA LYS A 110 58.28 -30.49 10.94
C LYS A 110 56.76 -30.51 11.22
N GLU A 111 55.96 -29.86 10.38
CA GLU A 111 54.49 -29.84 10.57
C GLU A 111 53.86 -31.23 10.41
N LEU A 112 54.39 -32.07 9.51
CA LEU A 112 53.95 -33.47 9.35
C LEU A 112 54.26 -34.31 10.58
N MET A 113 55.42 -34.13 11.21
CA MET A 113 55.77 -34.83 12.44
C MET A 113 54.91 -34.36 13.63
N ILE A 114 54.60 -33.06 13.72
CA ILE A 114 53.66 -32.53 14.72
C ILE A 114 52.25 -33.11 14.51
N PHE A 115 51.79 -33.21 13.26
CA PHE A 115 50.52 -33.86 12.91
C PHE A 115 50.52 -35.36 13.21
N LYS A 116 51.64 -36.06 12.98
CA LYS A 116 51.84 -37.46 13.35
C LYS A 116 51.68 -37.68 14.86
N VAL A 117 52.23 -36.79 15.68
CA VAL A 117 52.07 -36.85 17.14
C VAL A 117 50.61 -36.75 17.55
N ALA A 118 49.83 -35.88 16.90
CA ALA A 118 48.39 -35.77 17.13
C ALA A 118 47.63 -37.03 16.70
N LEU A 119 47.99 -37.62 15.56
CA LEU A 119 47.33 -38.81 15.01
C LEU A 119 47.64 -40.10 15.77
N PHE A 120 48.91 -40.35 16.08
CA PHE A 120 49.37 -41.69 16.44
C PHE A 120 50.10 -41.74 17.78
N GLY A 121 51.08 -40.88 18.01
CA GLY A 121 52.01 -41.22 19.09
C GLY A 121 53.22 -40.33 19.25
N GLY A 122 53.84 -40.50 20.42
CA GLY A 122 55.28 -40.38 20.55
C GLY A 122 55.81 -38.96 20.39
N THR A 123 56.98 -38.86 19.79
CA THR A 123 57.71 -37.60 19.59
C THR A 123 57.59 -37.11 18.15
N ASP A 124 57.83 -35.81 17.94
CA ASP A 124 57.93 -35.16 16.63
C ASP A 124 59.30 -35.38 15.96
N GLU A 125 60.20 -36.12 16.60
CA GLU A 125 61.53 -36.44 16.08
C GLU A 125 61.65 -37.86 15.50
N LEU A 126 60.77 -38.78 15.94
CA LEU A 126 60.89 -40.20 15.67
C LEU A 126 59.55 -40.81 15.23
N ILE A 127 59.62 -41.84 14.38
CA ILE A 127 58.48 -42.70 14.03
C ILE A 127 58.74 -44.13 14.54
N THR A 128 57.81 -44.70 15.29
CA THR A 128 57.89 -46.06 15.82
C THR A 128 57.21 -47.08 14.91
N LYS A 129 57.58 -48.36 15.05
CA LYS A 129 56.88 -49.46 14.35
C LYS A 129 55.39 -49.55 14.72
N ASP A 130 55.02 -49.16 15.94
CA ASP A 130 53.63 -49.14 16.38
C ASP A 130 52.84 -48.01 15.72
N GLU A 131 53.47 -46.84 15.54
CA GLU A 131 52.87 -45.73 14.80
C GLU A 131 52.66 -46.07 13.32
N ILE A 132 53.56 -46.84 12.70
CA ILE A 132 53.37 -47.34 11.32
C ILE A 132 52.19 -48.33 11.26
N ALA A 133 52.00 -49.18 12.28
CA ALA A 133 50.82 -50.03 12.38
C ALA A 133 49.53 -49.22 12.55
N LEU A 134 49.55 -48.17 13.37
CA LEU A 134 48.40 -47.26 13.51
C LEU A 134 48.09 -46.55 12.19
N ALA A 135 49.10 -46.13 11.43
CA ALA A 135 48.90 -45.56 10.09
C ALA A 135 48.28 -46.57 9.11
N SER A 136 48.72 -47.83 9.14
CA SER A 136 48.10 -48.92 8.34
C SER A 136 46.63 -49.13 8.72
N ASN A 137 46.33 -49.16 10.03
CA ASN A 137 44.96 -49.31 10.52
C ASN A 137 44.08 -48.12 10.11
N LEU A 138 44.62 -46.90 10.14
CA LEU A 138 43.93 -45.71 9.65
C LEU A 138 43.56 -45.84 8.17
N VAL A 139 44.51 -46.23 7.31
CA VAL A 139 44.26 -46.45 5.87
C VAL A 139 43.16 -47.50 5.68
N GLY A 140 43.22 -48.61 6.42
CA GLY A 140 42.17 -49.64 6.39
C GLY A 140 40.80 -49.12 6.85
N ALA A 141 40.76 -48.26 7.86
CA ALA A 141 39.52 -47.72 8.42
C ALA A 141 38.83 -46.69 7.49
N ILE A 142 39.60 -45.93 6.70
CA ILE A 142 39.07 -44.92 5.77
C ILE A 142 38.87 -45.45 4.34
N ARG A 143 39.43 -46.61 4.01
CA ARG A 143 39.34 -47.25 2.68
C ARG A 143 37.89 -47.32 2.16
N PRO A 144 36.88 -47.80 2.91
CA PRO A 144 35.50 -47.86 2.41
C PRO A 144 34.95 -46.49 2.04
N GLU A 145 35.28 -45.46 2.83
CA GLU A 145 34.83 -44.08 2.59
C GLU A 145 35.53 -43.46 1.38
N LEU A 146 36.83 -43.69 1.20
CA LEU A 146 37.58 -43.25 0.01
C LEU A 146 37.01 -43.85 -1.27
N SER A 147 36.73 -45.16 -1.26
CA SER A 147 36.12 -45.87 -2.38
C SER A 147 34.72 -45.33 -2.69
N ALA A 148 33.91 -45.05 -1.65
CA ALA A 148 32.58 -44.45 -1.80
C ALA A 148 32.62 -42.98 -2.30
N LEU A 149 33.71 -42.25 -2.04
CA LEU A 149 33.90 -40.87 -2.47
C LEU A 149 34.29 -40.76 -3.96
N ALA A 150 34.92 -41.80 -4.52
CA ALA A 150 35.46 -41.81 -5.88
C ALA A 150 34.49 -41.29 -6.97
N PRO A 151 33.20 -41.74 -7.01
CA PRO A 151 32.25 -41.27 -8.03
C PRO A 151 31.92 -39.77 -7.93
N HIS A 152 32.15 -39.16 -6.77
CA HIS A 152 31.77 -37.78 -6.47
C HIS A 152 32.94 -36.79 -6.54
N MET A 153 34.16 -37.29 -6.79
CA MET A 153 35.37 -36.48 -6.77
C MET A 153 35.38 -35.33 -7.79
N LYS A 154 34.70 -35.48 -8.94
CA LYS A 154 34.58 -34.37 -9.91
C LYS A 154 33.88 -33.15 -9.31
N ILE A 155 32.86 -33.37 -8.48
CA ILE A 155 32.12 -32.30 -7.78
C ILE A 155 33.07 -31.63 -6.78
N LEU A 156 33.74 -32.43 -5.95
CA LEU A 156 34.65 -31.95 -4.91
C LEU A 156 35.88 -31.20 -5.44
N LEU A 157 36.30 -31.50 -6.67
CA LEU A 157 37.46 -30.89 -7.31
C LEU A 157 37.15 -29.67 -8.17
N GLN A 158 35.92 -29.15 -8.15
CA GLN A 158 35.48 -28.03 -9.01
C GLN A 158 35.61 -28.34 -10.52
N LYS A 159 35.42 -29.61 -10.90
CA LYS A 159 35.52 -30.10 -12.28
C LYS A 159 34.22 -30.71 -12.80
N TRP A 160 33.13 -30.58 -12.03
CA TRP A 160 31.84 -31.03 -12.49
C TRP A 160 31.29 -30.01 -13.48
N GLU A 161 30.92 -30.48 -14.67
CA GLU A 161 30.32 -29.65 -15.71
C GLU A 161 28.82 -30.00 -15.79
N PRO A 162 27.97 -29.43 -14.92
CA PRO A 162 26.56 -29.77 -14.85
C PRO A 162 25.77 -29.44 -16.12
N ALA A 163 26.30 -28.62 -17.02
CA ALA A 163 25.68 -28.28 -18.31
C ALA A 163 25.75 -29.41 -19.36
N LEU A 164 26.71 -30.34 -19.25
CA LEU A 164 26.92 -31.42 -20.22
C LEU A 164 26.16 -32.72 -19.87
N GLN A 165 25.46 -32.76 -18.74
CA GLN A 165 24.60 -33.87 -18.37
C GLN A 165 23.12 -33.48 -18.60
N PRO A 166 22.33 -34.29 -19.33
CA PRO A 166 20.93 -33.98 -19.68
C PRO A 166 19.94 -34.11 -18.49
N ALA A 167 20.39 -33.77 -17.29
CA ALA A 167 19.64 -33.92 -16.05
C ALA A 167 18.78 -32.69 -15.76
N ASP A 168 17.55 -32.91 -15.29
CA ASP A 168 16.71 -31.83 -14.74
C ASP A 168 17.36 -31.19 -13.49
N ALA A 169 16.92 -30.00 -13.09
CA ALA A 169 17.50 -29.27 -11.95
C ALA A 169 17.46 -30.07 -10.64
N LYS A 170 16.45 -30.91 -10.45
CA LYS A 170 16.27 -31.74 -9.25
C LYS A 170 17.25 -32.90 -9.23
N GLN A 171 17.53 -33.51 -10.37
CA GLN A 171 18.56 -34.54 -10.52
C GLN A 171 19.95 -33.96 -10.23
N LYS A 172 20.27 -32.76 -10.74
CA LYS A 172 21.54 -32.08 -10.43
C LYS A 172 21.71 -31.86 -8.92
N GLU A 173 20.67 -31.37 -8.26
CA GLU A 173 20.66 -31.17 -6.80
C GLU A 173 20.83 -32.50 -6.04
N ASN A 174 20.16 -33.57 -6.46
CA ASN A 174 20.30 -34.89 -5.84
C ASN A 174 21.72 -35.45 -5.98
N HIS A 175 22.36 -35.28 -7.14
CA HIS A 175 23.75 -35.70 -7.36
C HIS A 175 24.72 -34.89 -6.48
N PHE A 176 24.49 -33.60 -6.33
CA PHE A 176 25.26 -32.73 -5.45
C PHE A 176 25.09 -33.14 -3.97
N LYS A 177 23.86 -33.38 -3.51
CA LYS A 177 23.57 -33.88 -2.16
C LYS A 177 24.17 -35.26 -1.90
N ALA A 178 24.18 -36.16 -2.87
CA ALA A 178 24.87 -37.44 -2.75
C ALA A 178 26.37 -37.26 -2.51
N ALA A 179 27.01 -36.33 -3.24
CA ALA A 179 28.42 -35.98 -3.02
C ALA A 179 28.65 -35.38 -1.63
N GLN A 180 27.77 -34.48 -1.17
CA GLN A 180 27.80 -33.91 0.18
C GLN A 180 27.77 -35.01 1.24
N VAL A 181 26.80 -35.94 1.16
CA VAL A 181 26.66 -37.04 2.14
C VAL A 181 27.91 -37.92 2.17
N LYS A 182 28.46 -38.29 1.00
CA LYS A 182 29.67 -39.13 0.94
C LYS A 182 30.91 -38.39 1.44
N PHE A 183 31.05 -37.11 1.12
CA PHE A 183 32.15 -36.31 1.62
C PHE A 183 32.07 -36.09 3.13
N HIS A 184 30.87 -35.84 3.64
CA HIS A 184 30.60 -35.72 5.06
C HIS A 184 30.96 -37.01 5.80
N SER A 185 30.49 -38.17 5.31
CA SER A 185 30.83 -39.49 5.86
C SER A 185 32.35 -39.73 5.92
N PHE A 186 33.06 -39.41 4.83
CA PHE A 186 34.52 -39.51 4.78
C PHE A 186 35.21 -38.63 5.82
N THR A 187 34.84 -37.34 5.89
CA THR A 187 35.47 -36.39 6.83
C THR A 187 35.16 -36.71 8.28
N GLN A 188 33.94 -37.15 8.60
CA GLN A 188 33.58 -37.62 9.94
C GLN A 188 34.37 -38.87 10.33
N LYS A 189 34.47 -39.85 9.43
CA LYS A 189 35.25 -41.07 9.70
C LYS A 189 36.71 -40.73 9.95
N PHE A 190 37.31 -39.88 9.12
CA PHE A 190 38.68 -39.41 9.30
C PHE A 190 38.87 -38.66 10.63
N ALA A 191 37.96 -37.75 10.97
CA ALA A 191 38.00 -37.00 12.21
C ALA A 191 37.83 -37.88 13.46
N SER A 192 37.02 -38.93 13.38
CA SER A 192 36.87 -39.88 14.50
C SER A 192 38.18 -40.56 14.86
N GLN A 193 39.06 -40.76 13.88
CA GLN A 193 40.38 -41.35 14.11
C GLN A 193 41.33 -40.33 14.75
N LEU A 194 41.25 -39.05 14.36
CA LEU A 194 41.96 -37.93 15.00
C LEU A 194 41.48 -37.66 16.43
N ALA A 195 40.21 -37.94 16.73
CA ALA A 195 39.63 -37.77 18.06
C ALA A 195 40.07 -38.85 19.05
N SER A 196 40.37 -40.07 18.58
CA SER A 196 40.63 -41.24 19.43
C SER A 196 41.81 -41.10 20.40
N PRO A 197 42.92 -40.40 20.07
CA PRO A 197 44.04 -40.21 21.00
C PRO A 197 43.75 -39.19 22.11
N ASP A 198 42.67 -38.40 22.01
CA ASP A 198 42.32 -37.25 22.87
C ASP A 198 43.50 -36.28 23.14
N ARG A 199 44.35 -36.06 22.13
CA ARG A 199 45.54 -35.21 22.25
C ARG A 199 45.30 -33.82 21.73
N ALA A 200 45.97 -32.86 22.37
CA ALA A 200 46.01 -31.46 21.94
C ALA A 200 46.77 -31.32 20.63
N TYR A 201 46.13 -30.72 19.63
CA TYR A 201 46.79 -30.27 18.41
C TYR A 201 46.56 -28.78 18.23
N GLU A 202 47.62 -27.97 18.33
CA GLU A 202 47.49 -26.53 18.16
C GLU A 202 46.98 -26.20 16.76
N PHE A 203 45.93 -25.38 16.71
CA PHE A 203 45.25 -25.04 15.48
C PHE A 203 46.15 -24.29 14.48
N ASP A 204 47.14 -23.56 14.98
CA ASP A 204 48.16 -22.90 14.16
C ASP A 204 49.00 -23.89 13.33
N HIS A 205 49.32 -25.06 13.88
CA HIS A 205 50.01 -26.11 13.14
C HIS A 205 49.15 -26.66 12.01
N LEU A 206 47.81 -26.67 12.14
CA LEU A 206 46.93 -27.01 11.03
C LEU A 206 47.10 -26.04 9.85
N PHE A 207 47.13 -24.74 10.13
CA PHE A 207 47.31 -23.73 9.09
C PHE A 207 48.69 -23.80 8.44
N ASN A 208 49.74 -23.97 9.24
CA ASN A 208 51.10 -24.11 8.72
C ASN A 208 51.24 -25.36 7.86
N LEU A 209 50.68 -26.48 8.33
CA LEU A 209 50.64 -27.71 7.56
C LEU A 209 49.95 -27.48 6.22
N VAL A 210 48.74 -26.92 6.18
CA VAL A 210 48.09 -26.70 4.88
C VAL A 210 48.84 -25.67 4.03
N LYS A 211 49.43 -24.62 4.60
CA LYS A 211 50.21 -23.62 3.87
C LYS A 211 51.42 -24.24 3.17
N THR A 212 52.25 -24.99 3.91
CA THR A 212 53.45 -25.66 3.38
C THR A 212 53.07 -26.67 2.28
N THR A 213 51.94 -27.33 2.44
CA THR A 213 51.42 -28.26 1.43
C THR A 213 50.90 -27.58 0.18
N ILE A 214 50.20 -26.46 0.29
CA ILE A 214 49.80 -25.68 -0.88
C ILE A 214 51.04 -25.28 -1.68
N HIS A 215 52.12 -24.89 -0.99
CA HIS A 215 53.39 -24.52 -1.61
C HIS A 215 54.02 -25.67 -2.43
N LEU A 216 53.91 -26.91 -1.94
CA LEU A 216 54.41 -28.10 -2.63
C LEU A 216 53.57 -28.53 -3.84
N THR A 217 52.31 -28.13 -3.88
CA THR A 217 51.30 -28.74 -4.79
C THR A 217 50.84 -27.80 -5.88
N THR A 218 50.91 -26.50 -5.61
CA THR A 218 50.52 -25.45 -6.55
C THR A 218 51.43 -24.23 -6.36
N THR A 219 51.96 -23.67 -7.44
CA THR A 219 52.67 -22.36 -7.41
C THR A 219 51.71 -21.16 -7.28
N ASN A 220 50.43 -21.39 -6.95
CA ASN A 220 49.40 -20.35 -6.97
C ASN A 220 49.39 -19.56 -5.66
N VAL A 221 50.25 -18.52 -5.60
CA VAL A 221 50.38 -17.56 -4.50
C VAL A 221 49.02 -17.04 -4.00
N LYS A 222 48.06 -16.80 -4.90
CA LYS A 222 46.72 -16.30 -4.57
C LYS A 222 45.91 -17.21 -3.65
N THR A 223 46.17 -18.53 -3.68
CA THR A 223 45.45 -19.48 -2.82
C THR A 223 45.98 -19.43 -1.38
N ILE A 224 47.27 -19.14 -1.21
CA ILE A 224 47.90 -18.96 0.09
C ILE A 224 47.48 -17.61 0.70
N GLU A 225 47.44 -16.55 -0.10
CA GLU A 225 46.93 -15.23 0.31
C GLU A 225 45.49 -15.33 0.80
N ARG A 226 44.60 -15.94 0.01
CA ARG A 226 43.21 -16.21 0.44
C ARG A 226 43.13 -17.04 1.72
N LEU A 227 43.97 -18.08 1.88
CA LEU A 227 43.97 -18.85 3.13
C LEU A 227 44.33 -17.98 4.35
N GLN A 228 45.29 -17.07 4.19
CA GLN A 228 45.70 -16.15 5.24
C GLN A 228 44.62 -15.10 5.55
N GLU A 229 43.90 -14.61 4.53
CA GLU A 229 42.74 -13.72 4.71
C GLU A 229 41.61 -14.38 5.51
N PHE A 230 41.36 -15.68 5.28
CA PHE A 230 40.33 -16.45 5.99
C PHE A 230 40.75 -16.94 7.38
N ARG A 231 42.05 -16.92 7.71
CA ARG A 231 42.56 -17.43 9.00
C ARG A 231 41.84 -16.82 10.22
N PRO A 232 41.69 -15.48 10.33
CA PRO A 232 41.01 -14.88 11.48
C PRO A 232 39.54 -15.31 11.63
N PHE A 233 38.83 -15.51 10.50
CA PHE A 233 37.47 -16.04 10.52
C PHE A 233 37.42 -17.46 11.08
N ILE A 234 38.30 -18.33 10.60
CA ILE A 234 38.34 -19.74 11.00
C ILE A 234 38.77 -19.87 12.47
N GLU A 235 39.68 -19.02 12.97
CA GLU A 235 40.05 -18.95 14.39
C GLU A 235 38.86 -18.57 15.27
N GLN A 236 38.10 -17.55 14.89
CA GLN A 236 36.85 -17.18 15.60
C GLN A 236 35.80 -18.28 15.51
N PHE A 237 35.67 -18.91 14.35
CA PHE A 237 34.79 -20.05 14.14
C PHE A 237 35.15 -21.20 15.08
N LYS A 238 36.43 -21.55 15.19
CA LYS A 238 36.94 -22.56 16.12
C LYS A 238 36.60 -22.18 17.55
N LEU A 239 36.93 -20.96 17.97
CA LEU A 239 36.74 -20.47 19.33
C LEU A 239 35.26 -20.50 19.77
N ARG A 240 34.34 -20.05 18.90
CA ARG A 240 32.93 -19.83 19.25
C ARG A 240 32.01 -21.02 18.98
N LEU A 241 32.33 -21.88 17.99
CA LEU A 241 31.45 -22.98 17.56
C LEU A 241 32.04 -24.38 17.79
N ILE A 242 33.37 -24.53 17.78
CA ILE A 242 34.02 -25.85 17.93
C ILE A 242 34.39 -26.12 19.39
N GLY A 243 35.12 -25.18 20.02
CA GLY A 243 35.50 -25.24 21.43
C GLY A 243 36.61 -24.26 21.82
N ALA A 244 36.66 -23.91 23.12
CA ALA A 244 37.59 -22.94 23.69
C ALA A 244 39.08 -23.34 23.53
N GLY A 245 39.99 -22.35 23.63
CA GLY A 245 41.45 -22.53 23.55
C GLY A 245 42.02 -22.50 22.13
N SER A 246 43.34 -22.68 21.97
CA SER A 246 44.03 -22.74 20.68
C SER A 246 44.19 -24.17 20.14
N ALA A 247 44.08 -25.20 20.99
CA ALA A 247 44.21 -26.59 20.57
C ALA A 247 42.88 -27.25 20.18
N LEU A 248 42.95 -28.24 19.30
CA LEU A 248 41.89 -29.21 18.98
C LEU A 248 42.09 -30.48 19.81
N GLN A 249 41.04 -30.95 20.49
CA GLN A 249 41.06 -32.16 21.33
C GLN A 249 39.76 -32.97 21.21
N GLY A 250 39.88 -34.30 21.30
CA GLY A 250 38.75 -35.22 21.34
C GLY A 250 37.68 -34.96 20.29
N ARG A 251 36.43 -34.74 20.74
CA ARG A 251 35.26 -34.51 19.87
C ARG A 251 35.33 -33.21 19.06
N GLN A 252 36.23 -32.28 19.35
CA GLN A 252 36.40 -31.05 18.57
C GLN A 252 36.82 -31.35 17.14
N TRP A 253 37.56 -32.44 16.89
CA TRP A 253 37.90 -32.89 15.54
C TRP A 253 36.66 -33.21 14.71
N ASN A 254 35.67 -33.90 15.30
CA ASN A 254 34.43 -34.25 14.60
C ASN A 254 33.63 -33.00 14.23
N ARG A 255 33.54 -32.03 15.15
CA ARG A 255 32.83 -30.76 14.91
C ARG A 255 33.53 -29.93 13.84
N LEU A 256 34.86 -29.85 13.89
CA LEU A 256 35.65 -29.13 12.89
C LEU A 256 35.48 -29.77 11.51
N ALA A 257 35.51 -31.10 11.43
CA ALA A 257 35.33 -31.82 10.18
C ALA A 257 33.93 -31.62 9.60
N LEU A 258 32.87 -31.68 10.43
CA LEU A 258 31.51 -31.33 10.03
C LEU A 258 31.48 -29.90 9.46
N ALA A 259 31.95 -28.91 10.21
CA ALA A 259 31.94 -27.51 9.78
C ALA A 259 32.72 -27.24 8.49
N LEU A 260 33.94 -27.79 8.37
CA LEU A 260 34.76 -27.64 7.17
C LEU A 260 34.13 -28.35 5.97
N SER A 261 33.55 -29.53 6.19
CA SER A 261 32.91 -30.30 5.13
C SER A 261 31.70 -29.56 4.57
N GLU A 262 30.80 -29.09 5.45
CA GLU A 262 29.61 -28.34 5.07
C GLU A 262 29.97 -26.98 4.47
N GLY A 263 30.88 -26.23 5.11
CA GLY A 263 31.35 -24.94 4.60
C GLY A 263 31.96 -25.07 3.20
N TYR A 264 32.72 -26.15 2.94
CA TYR A 264 33.22 -26.42 1.60
C TYR A 264 32.11 -26.75 0.61
N MET A 265 31.13 -27.56 1.02
CA MET A 265 29.98 -27.85 0.16
C MET A 265 29.18 -26.58 -0.15
N GLN A 266 29.04 -25.63 0.77
CA GLN A 266 28.42 -24.33 0.48
C GLN A 266 29.22 -23.52 -0.55
N VAL A 267 30.56 -23.53 -0.47
CA VAL A 267 31.40 -22.92 -1.51
C VAL A 267 31.15 -23.58 -2.88
N LEU A 268 31.06 -24.91 -2.94
CA LEU A 268 30.76 -25.60 -4.20
C LEU A 268 29.34 -25.33 -4.70
N ARG A 269 28.35 -25.21 -3.80
CA ARG A 269 26.98 -24.86 -4.17
C ARG A 269 26.95 -23.50 -4.86
N ASN A 270 27.73 -22.54 -4.36
CA ASN A 270 27.84 -21.21 -4.95
C ASN A 270 28.37 -21.30 -6.39
N GLU A 271 29.49 -21.99 -6.58
CA GLU A 271 30.16 -22.14 -7.88
C GLU A 271 29.29 -22.87 -8.91
N TYR A 272 28.55 -23.92 -8.50
CA TYR A 272 27.78 -24.75 -9.44
C TYR A 272 26.34 -24.29 -9.68
N PHE A 273 25.71 -23.61 -8.71
CA PHE A 273 24.29 -23.28 -8.78
C PHE A 273 24.00 -21.78 -8.80
N LEU A 274 24.86 -20.93 -8.21
CA LEU A 274 24.61 -19.47 -8.16
C LEU A 274 25.39 -18.70 -9.24
N VAL A 275 26.71 -18.91 -9.31
CA VAL A 275 27.60 -18.24 -10.28
C VAL A 275 27.17 -18.42 -11.74
N PRO A 276 26.65 -19.60 -12.18
CA PRO A 276 26.22 -19.77 -13.57
C PRO A 276 24.92 -19.05 -13.94
N LEU A 277 24.18 -18.49 -12.97
CA LEU A 277 22.88 -17.87 -13.22
C LEU A 277 23.02 -16.38 -13.57
N GLY A 278 22.44 -15.98 -14.70
CA GLY A 278 22.34 -14.58 -15.11
C GLY A 278 21.31 -13.78 -14.29
N ASP A 279 21.30 -12.46 -14.45
CA ASP A 279 20.41 -11.57 -13.68
C ASP A 279 18.93 -11.73 -14.01
N SER A 280 18.59 -12.27 -15.18
CA SER A 280 17.23 -12.61 -15.57
C SER A 280 16.68 -13.88 -14.91
N GLN A 281 17.53 -14.72 -14.31
CA GLN A 281 17.16 -16.03 -13.74
C GLN A 281 16.83 -15.93 -12.24
N VAL A 282 16.05 -14.92 -11.86
CA VAL A 282 15.78 -14.57 -10.45
C VAL A 282 15.16 -15.74 -9.67
N ASP A 283 14.19 -16.45 -10.24
CA ASP A 283 13.51 -17.57 -9.56
C ASP A 283 14.47 -18.75 -9.25
N GLN A 284 15.46 -18.96 -10.11
CA GLN A 284 16.46 -20.01 -9.91
C GLN A 284 17.46 -19.57 -8.83
N LYS A 285 17.92 -18.31 -8.86
CA LYS A 285 18.78 -17.73 -7.81
C LYS A 285 18.10 -17.81 -6.43
N ASN A 286 16.81 -17.51 -6.39
CA ASN A 286 16.00 -17.56 -5.18
C ASN A 286 15.91 -18.96 -4.56
N ASN A 287 15.73 -19.99 -5.38
CA ASN A 287 15.75 -21.37 -4.90
C ASN A 287 17.10 -21.76 -4.33
N VAL A 288 18.19 -21.33 -4.97
CA VAL A 288 19.55 -21.57 -4.48
C VAL A 288 19.78 -20.86 -3.14
N TYR A 289 19.35 -19.60 -2.98
CA TYR A 289 19.44 -18.90 -1.69
C TYR A 289 18.64 -19.57 -0.56
N LYS A 290 17.46 -20.11 -0.87
CA LYS A 290 16.67 -20.91 0.08
C LYS A 290 17.46 -22.15 0.55
N ASP A 291 18.05 -22.88 -0.39
CA ASP A 291 18.82 -24.08 -0.07
C ASP A 291 20.09 -23.75 0.72
N PHE A 292 20.76 -22.62 0.42
CA PHE A 292 21.84 -22.08 1.23
C PHE A 292 21.42 -21.80 2.68
N ALA A 293 20.28 -21.14 2.86
CA ALA A 293 19.77 -20.80 4.18
C ALA A 293 19.43 -22.05 5.00
N LEU A 294 18.84 -23.07 4.36
CA LEU A 294 18.54 -24.36 4.99
C LEU A 294 19.81 -25.10 5.42
N ASP A 295 20.78 -25.22 4.52
CA ASP A 295 22.02 -25.94 4.81
C ASP A 295 22.82 -25.23 5.93
N LEU A 296 22.90 -23.89 5.90
CA LEU A 296 23.61 -23.11 6.92
C LEU A 296 22.91 -23.17 8.28
N SER A 297 21.58 -23.05 8.31
CA SER A 297 20.80 -23.16 9.53
C SER A 297 20.89 -24.57 10.13
N GLY A 298 20.84 -25.62 9.30
CA GLY A 298 21.09 -27.00 9.73
C GLY A 298 22.50 -27.24 10.27
N LEU A 299 23.52 -26.64 9.64
CA LEU A 299 24.90 -26.71 10.16
C LEU A 299 25.01 -26.07 11.55
N LEU A 300 24.45 -24.87 11.72
CA LEU A 300 24.47 -24.16 13.01
C LEU A 300 23.69 -24.93 14.07
N GLU A 301 22.54 -25.51 13.74
CA GLU A 301 21.78 -26.39 14.63
C GLU A 301 22.64 -27.56 15.14
N ASN A 302 23.33 -28.26 14.22
CA ASN A 302 24.17 -29.41 14.55
C ASN A 302 25.40 -29.02 15.39
N LEU A 303 26.04 -27.89 15.08
CA LEU A 303 27.18 -27.41 15.86
C LEU A 303 26.76 -26.98 17.27
N LEU A 304 25.58 -26.37 17.41
CA LEU A 304 25.06 -25.97 18.71
C LEU A 304 24.57 -27.13 19.57
N ALA A 305 24.08 -28.22 18.96
CA ALA A 305 23.76 -29.45 19.70
C ALA A 305 24.92 -29.98 20.55
N GLU A 306 26.14 -29.71 20.10
CA GLU A 306 27.38 -30.16 20.69
C GLU A 306 28.04 -29.10 21.60
N LYS A 307 27.65 -27.82 21.47
CA LYS A 307 28.15 -26.74 22.34
C LYS A 307 27.48 -26.83 23.72
N PRO A 308 28.23 -26.70 24.85
CA PRO A 308 27.62 -26.77 26.19
C PRO A 308 26.49 -25.77 26.45
N SER A 309 26.61 -24.55 25.92
CA SER A 309 25.57 -23.51 26.03
C SER A 309 24.36 -23.77 25.12
N GLN A 310 24.50 -24.65 24.11
CA GLN A 310 23.55 -24.85 23.01
C GLN A 310 23.10 -23.57 22.30
N ALA A 311 23.89 -22.51 22.42
CA ALA A 311 23.49 -21.19 21.96
C ALA A 311 24.68 -20.26 21.68
N LEU A 312 24.42 -19.21 20.91
CA LEU A 312 25.33 -18.13 20.54
C LEU A 312 24.76 -16.80 20.97
N SER A 313 25.49 -16.04 21.77
CA SER A 313 25.12 -14.65 22.05
C SER A 313 25.34 -13.75 20.82
N ASN A 314 24.65 -12.60 20.76
CA ASN A 314 24.85 -11.63 19.68
C ASN A 314 26.31 -11.14 19.59
N ALA A 315 27.01 -11.06 20.73
CA ALA A 315 28.44 -10.72 20.76
C ALA A 315 29.29 -11.79 20.06
N GLU A 316 29.03 -13.07 20.35
CA GLU A 316 29.73 -14.17 19.68
C GLU A 316 29.44 -14.19 18.18
N ILE A 317 28.21 -13.90 17.76
CA ILE A 317 27.83 -13.80 16.33
C ILE A 317 28.56 -12.63 15.67
N TYR A 318 28.62 -11.47 16.32
CA TYR A 318 29.36 -10.32 15.80
C TYR A 318 30.83 -10.63 15.59
N GLU A 319 31.48 -11.25 16.58
CA GLU A 319 32.89 -11.63 16.48
C GLU A 319 33.15 -12.72 15.43
N LEU A 320 32.19 -13.63 15.20
CA LEU A 320 32.25 -14.61 14.11
C LEU A 320 32.19 -13.94 12.74
N ILE A 321 31.35 -12.92 12.58
CA ILE A 321 31.07 -12.27 11.30
C ILE A 321 32.10 -11.17 10.98
N LEU A 322 32.64 -10.50 12.00
CA LEU A 322 33.55 -9.36 11.82
C LEU A 322 34.76 -9.66 10.92
N PRO A 323 35.47 -10.80 11.04
CA PRO A 323 36.54 -11.16 10.11
C PRO A 323 36.11 -11.24 8.65
N LEU A 324 34.85 -11.61 8.37
CA LEU A 324 34.33 -11.71 7.00
C LEU A 324 34.25 -10.35 6.31
N THR A 325 34.11 -9.25 7.06
CA THR A 325 34.10 -7.88 6.49
C THR A 325 35.41 -7.51 5.81
N LYS A 326 36.55 -8.09 6.25
CA LYS A 326 37.85 -7.92 5.60
C LYS A 326 37.97 -8.70 4.29
N ILE A 327 37.26 -9.82 4.21
CA ILE A 327 37.28 -10.76 3.07
C ILE A 327 36.28 -10.31 2.00
N PHE A 328 35.13 -9.80 2.44
CA PHE A 328 34.04 -9.31 1.61
C PHE A 328 33.77 -7.85 1.99
N PRO A 329 34.48 -6.88 1.40
CA PRO A 329 34.37 -5.46 1.79
C PRO A 329 32.96 -4.87 1.66
N THR A 330 32.14 -5.44 0.78
CA THR A 330 30.73 -5.06 0.58
C THR A 330 29.80 -5.62 1.67
N PHE A 331 30.26 -6.59 2.45
CA PHE A 331 29.51 -7.18 3.53
C PHE A 331 29.89 -6.49 4.84
N LYS A 332 29.10 -5.48 5.22
CA LYS A 332 29.26 -4.74 6.47
C LYS A 332 28.12 -5.09 7.42
N VAL A 333 28.48 -5.47 8.64
CA VAL A 333 27.54 -5.77 9.74
C VAL A 333 28.03 -5.04 10.97
N ASN A 334 27.12 -4.33 11.65
CA ASN A 334 27.38 -3.68 12.94
C ASN A 334 26.57 -4.38 14.05
N GLN A 335 26.87 -4.05 15.32
CA GLN A 335 26.16 -4.64 16.45
C GLN A 335 24.67 -4.24 16.51
N GLY A 336 24.35 -3.02 16.04
CA GLY A 336 22.97 -2.54 15.95
C GLY A 336 22.10 -3.41 15.05
N LEU A 337 22.58 -3.72 13.84
CA LEU A 337 21.89 -4.60 12.90
C LEU A 337 21.68 -6.01 13.49
N LEU A 338 22.66 -6.54 14.23
CA LEU A 338 22.50 -7.85 14.88
C LEU A 338 21.44 -7.83 15.97
N HIS A 339 21.32 -6.72 16.71
CA HIS A 339 20.25 -6.53 17.67
C HIS A 339 18.88 -6.48 16.96
N ASP A 340 18.76 -5.72 15.86
CA ASP A 340 17.50 -5.64 15.11
C ASP A 340 17.12 -6.98 14.46
N ILE A 341 18.11 -7.73 13.94
CA ILE A 341 17.92 -9.10 13.45
C ILE A 341 17.42 -10.00 14.58
N ALA A 342 17.93 -9.84 15.81
CA ALA A 342 17.45 -10.61 16.96
C ALA A 342 16.00 -10.25 17.33
N THR A 343 15.59 -8.99 17.16
CA THR A 343 14.20 -8.58 17.31
C THR A 343 13.30 -9.24 16.26
N ILE A 344 13.69 -9.19 14.97
CA ILE A 344 12.96 -9.87 13.88
C ILE A 344 12.88 -11.38 14.14
N LYS A 345 13.98 -11.98 14.59
CA LYS A 345 14.05 -13.39 14.97
C LYS A 345 13.03 -13.72 16.05
N VAL A 346 12.92 -12.93 17.12
CA VAL A 346 11.90 -13.16 18.15
C VAL A 346 10.48 -13.04 17.58
N THR A 347 10.21 -12.08 16.72
CA THR A 347 8.91 -11.95 16.03
C THR A 347 8.59 -13.18 15.17
N LEU A 348 9.57 -13.70 14.42
CA LEU A 348 9.37 -14.84 13.53
C LEU A 348 9.39 -16.20 14.23
N LEU A 349 10.20 -16.38 15.27
CA LEU A 349 10.46 -17.69 15.91
C LEU A 349 9.95 -17.77 17.35
N GLY A 350 9.37 -16.69 17.88
CA GLY A 350 8.92 -16.62 19.27
C GLY A 350 10.05 -16.29 20.26
N GLN A 351 9.68 -16.00 21.52
CA GLN A 351 10.64 -15.90 22.61
C GLN A 351 11.05 -17.30 23.09
N ARG A 352 12.31 -17.65 22.88
CA ARG A 352 12.93 -18.91 23.33
C ARG A 352 14.11 -18.63 24.25
N ASP A 353 14.91 -19.64 24.56
CA ASP A 353 15.95 -19.67 25.60
C ASP A 353 16.76 -18.38 25.79
N LEU A 354 17.17 -17.72 24.70
CA LEU A 354 17.95 -16.46 24.74
C LEU A 354 17.17 -15.20 24.35
N GLY A 355 15.92 -15.30 23.92
CA GLY A 355 15.14 -14.16 23.42
C GLY A 355 15.89 -13.36 22.36
N GLN A 356 16.07 -12.07 22.62
CA GLN A 356 16.82 -11.12 21.77
C GLN A 356 18.34 -11.15 21.98
N ASN A 357 18.86 -11.89 22.97
CA ASN A 357 20.28 -11.85 23.35
C ASN A 357 21.17 -12.81 22.56
N GLY A 358 20.58 -13.67 21.73
CA GLY A 358 21.33 -14.65 20.95
C GLY A 358 20.44 -15.65 20.23
N TRP A 359 21.05 -16.71 19.69
CA TRP A 359 20.43 -17.78 18.91
C TRP A 359 20.71 -19.13 19.56
N SER A 360 19.66 -19.88 19.89
CA SER A 360 19.76 -21.24 20.42
C SER A 360 19.60 -22.28 19.31
N ARG A 361 19.96 -23.52 19.62
CA ARG A 361 19.68 -24.67 18.74
C ARG A 361 18.19 -24.74 18.35
N ALA A 362 17.29 -24.51 19.30
CA ALA A 362 15.84 -24.56 19.04
C ALA A 362 15.42 -23.51 18.00
N ASP A 363 16.02 -22.31 18.03
CA ASP A 363 15.77 -21.27 17.03
C ASP A 363 16.09 -21.76 15.61
N PHE A 364 17.27 -22.34 15.41
CA PHE A 364 17.66 -22.89 14.09
C PHE A 364 16.79 -24.06 13.65
N ALA A 365 16.37 -24.93 14.59
CA ALA A 365 15.47 -26.03 14.28
C ALA A 365 14.10 -25.54 13.75
N THR A 366 13.52 -24.48 14.34
CA THR A 366 12.29 -23.90 13.78
C THR A 366 12.56 -23.09 12.53
N LEU A 367 13.68 -22.38 12.44
CA LEU A 367 14.04 -21.68 11.21
C LEU A 367 14.12 -22.66 10.04
N ASN A 368 14.69 -23.85 10.22
CA ASN A 368 14.71 -24.94 9.24
C ASN A 368 13.31 -25.39 8.81
N GLN A 369 12.33 -25.38 9.72
CA GLN A 369 10.93 -25.70 9.40
C GLN A 369 10.22 -24.56 8.65
N LYS A 370 10.60 -23.30 8.91
CA LYS A 370 9.93 -22.12 8.34
C LYS A 370 10.53 -21.62 7.02
N ILE A 371 11.84 -21.75 6.81
CA ILE A 371 12.52 -21.33 5.58
C ILE A 371 11.80 -21.79 4.30
N PRO A 372 11.33 -23.06 4.17
CA PRO A 372 10.70 -23.55 2.95
C PRO A 372 9.43 -22.79 2.55
N ALA A 373 8.73 -22.18 3.52
CA ALA A 373 7.59 -21.29 3.27
C ALA A 373 8.02 -19.82 3.22
N LEU A 374 8.77 -19.36 4.22
CA LEU A 374 9.10 -17.94 4.40
C LEU A 374 9.84 -17.35 3.19
N ILE A 375 10.91 -18.02 2.71
CA ILE A 375 11.76 -17.47 1.65
C ILE A 375 11.00 -17.40 0.31
N PRO A 376 10.39 -18.49 -0.20
CA PRO A 376 9.65 -18.43 -1.46
C PRO A 376 8.49 -17.43 -1.44
N SER A 377 7.70 -17.37 -0.37
CA SER A 377 6.56 -16.46 -0.27
C SER A 377 7.03 -15.00 -0.21
N THR A 378 8.07 -14.69 0.59
CA THR A 378 8.62 -13.33 0.66
C THR A 378 9.17 -12.85 -0.69
N LEU A 379 9.90 -13.72 -1.39
CA LEU A 379 10.45 -13.40 -2.70
C LEU A 379 9.36 -13.23 -3.76
N THR A 380 8.30 -14.05 -3.72
CA THR A 380 7.14 -13.90 -4.59
C THR A 380 6.46 -12.55 -4.38
N VAL A 381 6.28 -12.11 -3.14
CA VAL A 381 5.75 -10.77 -2.83
C VAL A 381 6.66 -9.69 -3.42
N LEU A 382 7.97 -9.73 -3.12
CA LEU A 382 8.92 -8.70 -3.59
C LEU A 382 9.01 -8.61 -5.12
N GLN A 383 9.03 -9.76 -5.81
CA GLN A 383 9.08 -9.80 -7.28
C GLN A 383 7.81 -9.21 -7.91
N ASN A 384 6.63 -9.59 -7.42
CA ASN A 384 5.37 -9.10 -7.96
C ASN A 384 5.13 -7.64 -7.57
N PHE A 385 5.53 -7.21 -6.37
CA PHE A 385 5.56 -5.80 -5.98
C PHE A 385 6.47 -4.99 -6.91
N LYS A 386 7.68 -5.46 -7.19
CA LYS A 386 8.56 -4.80 -8.17
C LYS A 386 7.94 -4.76 -9.56
N LYS A 387 7.20 -5.79 -9.97
CA LYS A 387 6.51 -5.84 -11.28
C LYS A 387 5.38 -4.82 -11.40
N ILE A 388 4.59 -4.61 -10.34
CA ILE A 388 3.49 -3.63 -10.35
C ILE A 388 3.95 -2.22 -9.98
N ASN A 389 5.10 -2.09 -9.33
CA ASN A 389 5.67 -0.82 -8.93
C ASN A 389 6.56 -0.25 -10.04
N GLY A 390 6.16 0.91 -10.59
CA GLY A 390 6.91 1.59 -11.66
C GLY A 390 6.50 1.23 -13.10
N THR A 391 5.44 0.43 -13.27
CA THR A 391 4.96 -0.01 -14.59
C THR A 391 3.68 0.72 -14.98
N SER A 392 3.54 1.07 -16.27
CA SER A 392 2.33 1.70 -16.83
C SER A 392 1.32 0.66 -17.36
N ALA A 393 0.07 1.08 -17.64
CA ALA A 393 -0.94 0.19 -18.23
C ALA A 393 -0.55 -0.35 -19.62
N ALA A 394 0.32 0.35 -20.35
CA ALA A 394 0.81 -0.08 -21.65
C ALA A 394 1.80 -1.26 -21.53
N GLU A 395 2.54 -1.33 -20.43
CA GLU A 395 3.59 -2.33 -20.19
C GLU A 395 3.08 -3.55 -19.42
N LEU A 396 2.00 -3.40 -18.64
CA LEU A 396 1.41 -4.46 -17.84
C LEU A 396 -0.06 -4.68 -18.19
N PRO A 397 -0.39 -5.70 -19.00
CA PRO A 397 -1.77 -6.09 -19.27
C PRO A 397 -2.53 -6.41 -17.97
N TYR A 398 -3.81 -6.05 -17.92
CA TYR A 398 -4.63 -6.20 -16.72
C TYR A 398 -4.69 -7.66 -16.19
N GLU A 399 -4.76 -8.66 -17.06
CA GLU A 399 -4.72 -10.09 -16.67
C GLU A 399 -3.40 -10.46 -15.96
N GLN A 400 -2.27 -9.90 -16.42
CA GLN A 400 -0.98 -10.11 -15.75
C GLN A 400 -0.90 -9.38 -14.41
N PHE A 401 -1.55 -8.22 -14.29
CA PHE A 401 -1.70 -7.53 -13.01
C PHE A 401 -2.52 -8.38 -12.03
N GLN A 402 -3.67 -8.91 -12.44
CA GLN A 402 -4.50 -9.80 -11.62
C GLN A 402 -3.75 -11.07 -11.19
N THR A 403 -2.91 -11.63 -12.08
CA THR A 403 -2.04 -12.76 -11.73
C THR A 403 -1.02 -12.36 -10.66
N ALA A 404 -0.41 -11.18 -10.76
CA ALA A 404 0.52 -10.67 -9.77
C ALA A 404 -0.17 -10.40 -8.42
N GLU A 405 -1.35 -9.78 -8.44
CA GLU A 405 -2.22 -9.56 -7.29
C GLU A 405 -2.55 -10.88 -6.57
N ALA A 406 -3.01 -11.90 -7.30
CA ALA A 406 -3.35 -13.20 -6.73
C ALA A 406 -2.13 -13.87 -6.07
N ARG A 407 -0.95 -13.79 -6.70
CA ARG A 407 0.30 -14.33 -6.14
C ARG A 407 0.72 -13.58 -4.88
N ILE A 408 0.63 -12.25 -4.87
CA ILE A 408 0.89 -11.43 -3.68
C ILE A 408 -0.04 -11.85 -2.55
N ALA A 409 -1.35 -11.88 -2.79
CA ALA A 409 -2.34 -12.21 -1.77
C ALA A 409 -2.11 -13.63 -1.21
N GLN A 410 -1.85 -14.62 -2.07
CA GLN A 410 -1.52 -15.98 -1.64
C GLN A 410 -0.26 -16.00 -0.76
N SER A 411 0.83 -15.40 -1.21
CA SER A 411 2.10 -15.42 -0.46
C SER A 411 2.02 -14.64 0.86
N LEU A 412 1.26 -13.56 0.92
CA LEU A 412 0.99 -12.85 2.18
C LEU A 412 0.21 -13.72 3.17
N ASN A 413 -0.77 -14.50 2.70
CA ASN A 413 -1.50 -15.45 3.53
C ASN A 413 -0.64 -16.64 4.00
N GLU A 414 0.43 -16.97 3.26
CA GLU A 414 1.43 -17.97 3.68
C GLU A 414 2.41 -17.40 4.71
N ILE A 415 2.76 -16.11 4.63
CA ILE A 415 3.69 -15.43 5.55
C ILE A 415 3.04 -15.12 6.89
N ALA A 416 1.80 -14.61 6.88
CA ALA A 416 1.10 -14.18 8.09
C ALA A 416 1.10 -15.21 9.25
N PRO A 417 0.79 -16.50 9.05
CA PRO A 417 0.79 -17.49 10.13
C PRO A 417 2.20 -17.89 10.61
N LEU A 418 3.26 -17.48 9.90
CA LEU A 418 4.63 -17.75 10.31
C LEU A 418 5.12 -16.83 11.42
N VAL A 419 4.38 -15.77 11.77
CA VAL A 419 4.75 -14.84 12.85
C VAL A 419 4.33 -15.44 14.20
N GLU A 420 5.26 -15.49 15.16
CA GLU A 420 5.07 -16.14 16.46
C GLU A 420 4.99 -15.17 17.64
N ALA A 421 5.53 -13.96 17.52
CA ALA A 421 5.49 -12.96 18.58
C ALA A 421 5.17 -11.55 18.05
N ALA A 422 4.96 -10.63 19.00
CA ALA A 422 4.71 -9.23 18.69
C ALA A 422 5.95 -8.54 18.09
N TYR A 423 5.73 -7.39 17.45
CA TYR A 423 6.78 -6.51 16.91
C TYR A 423 6.49 -5.05 17.24
N ASP A 424 7.48 -4.27 17.70
CA ASP A 424 7.29 -2.83 17.95
C ASP A 424 7.67 -2.03 16.70
N LEU A 425 6.73 -1.22 16.20
CA LEU A 425 6.96 -0.32 15.07
C LEU A 425 8.13 0.65 15.30
N LYS A 426 8.48 0.96 16.56
CA LYS A 426 9.63 1.80 16.90
C LYS A 426 10.97 1.19 16.45
N ASP A 427 11.03 -0.13 16.32
CA ASP A 427 12.24 -0.85 15.92
C ASP A 427 12.49 -0.77 14.40
N LEU A 428 11.54 -0.24 13.62
CA LEU A 428 11.71 -0.07 12.17
C LEU A 428 12.75 1.00 11.82
N LYS A 429 12.84 2.09 12.59
CA LYS A 429 13.79 3.17 12.30
C LYS A 429 15.24 2.74 12.55
N PRO A 430 15.59 2.15 13.72
CA PRO A 430 16.91 1.57 13.94
C PRO A 430 17.27 0.55 12.87
N LEU A 431 16.36 -0.38 12.55
CA LEU A 431 16.56 -1.37 11.50
C LEU A 431 16.87 -0.74 10.14
N ALA A 432 16.06 0.24 9.71
CA ALA A 432 16.27 0.92 8.44
C ALA A 432 17.60 1.67 8.38
N ASN A 433 17.99 2.36 9.47
CA ASN A 433 19.28 3.04 9.58
C ASN A 433 20.45 2.05 9.52
N HIS A 434 20.42 1.00 10.34
CA HIS A 434 21.49 0.01 10.37
C HIS A 434 21.62 -0.76 9.05
N LEU A 435 20.51 -1.04 8.36
CA LEU A 435 20.54 -1.61 7.01
C LEU A 435 21.19 -0.64 6.00
N ALA A 436 20.82 0.65 6.04
CA ALA A 436 21.37 1.68 5.18
C ALA A 436 22.87 1.92 5.42
N GLU A 437 23.33 1.82 6.67
CA GLU A 437 24.74 2.01 7.05
C GLU A 437 25.60 0.75 6.81
N SER A 438 24.98 -0.40 6.50
CA SER A 438 25.67 -1.68 6.47
C SER A 438 25.41 -2.48 5.18
N LEU A 439 24.39 -3.33 5.13
CA LEU A 439 24.17 -4.27 4.01
C LEU A 439 23.69 -3.58 2.74
N LEU A 440 23.08 -2.39 2.87
CA LEU A 440 22.53 -1.60 1.77
C LEU A 440 23.25 -0.25 1.62
N GLU A 441 24.49 -0.15 2.09
CA GLU A 441 25.30 1.06 1.98
C GLU A 441 25.39 1.54 0.53
N GLY A 442 24.98 2.78 0.29
CA GLY A 442 24.91 3.40 -1.04
C GLY A 442 23.76 2.93 -1.93
N GLN A 443 22.96 1.94 -1.50
CA GLN A 443 21.81 1.42 -2.25
C GLN A 443 20.47 1.89 -1.67
N PHE A 444 20.41 2.15 -0.37
CA PHE A 444 19.22 2.59 0.34
C PHE A 444 19.54 3.79 1.23
N THR A 445 18.65 4.79 1.22
CA THR A 445 18.73 5.93 2.13
C THR A 445 17.41 6.03 2.88
N VAL A 446 17.51 6.22 4.20
CA VAL A 446 16.32 6.40 5.03
C VAL A 446 15.74 7.79 4.71
N PRO A 447 14.46 7.88 4.31
CA PRO A 447 13.85 9.16 3.98
C PRO A 447 13.89 10.15 5.15
N GLU A 448 14.13 11.44 4.88
CA GLU A 448 14.15 12.48 5.92
C GLU A 448 12.80 12.57 6.68
N ASN A 449 11.70 12.24 6.00
CA ASN A 449 10.36 12.21 6.56
C ASN A 449 9.99 10.85 7.20
N PHE A 450 10.95 9.99 7.55
CA PHE A 450 10.67 8.66 8.13
C PHE A 450 9.78 8.73 9.37
N ASP A 451 10.02 9.67 10.29
CA ASP A 451 9.21 9.82 11.51
C ASP A 451 7.76 10.19 11.20
N SER A 452 7.56 11.02 10.17
CA SER A 452 6.24 11.37 9.65
C SER A 452 5.51 10.15 9.12
N ILE A 453 6.20 9.35 8.30
CA ILE A 453 5.68 8.06 7.77
C ILE A 453 5.33 7.12 8.93
N LEU A 454 6.20 7.02 9.95
CA LEU A 454 5.96 6.14 11.09
C LEU A 454 4.73 6.56 11.91
N ASN A 455 4.52 7.87 12.11
CA ASN A 455 3.32 8.39 12.78
C ASN A 455 2.03 8.05 12.01
N ILE A 456 2.09 8.13 10.68
CA ILE A 456 0.97 7.74 9.80
C ILE A 456 0.72 6.23 9.91
N VAL A 457 1.77 5.41 9.82
CA VAL A 457 1.67 3.95 9.96
C VAL A 457 1.11 3.56 11.33
N ALA A 458 1.53 4.21 12.41
CA ALA A 458 0.98 3.99 13.74
C ALA A 458 -0.51 4.36 13.82
N SER A 459 -0.92 5.46 13.17
CA SER A 459 -2.32 5.87 13.12
C SER A 459 -3.17 4.91 12.29
N VAL A 460 -2.66 4.45 11.14
CA VAL A 460 -3.31 3.41 10.33
C VAL A 460 -3.43 2.11 11.12
N LYS A 461 -2.37 1.70 11.84
CA LYS A 461 -2.40 0.53 12.72
C LYS A 461 -3.49 0.67 13.78
N LEU A 462 -3.60 1.82 14.44
CA LEU A 462 -4.68 2.11 15.37
C LEU A 462 -6.06 1.98 14.70
N THR A 463 -6.25 2.55 13.51
CA THR A 463 -7.53 2.46 12.78
C THR A 463 -7.89 1.01 12.44
N LEU A 464 -6.94 0.23 11.93
CA LEU A 464 -7.17 -1.17 11.54
C LEU A 464 -7.36 -2.11 12.74
N THR A 465 -6.54 -1.96 13.79
CA THR A 465 -6.47 -2.93 14.90
C THR A 465 -7.26 -2.49 16.14
N GLY A 466 -7.41 -1.18 16.36
CA GLY A 466 -7.98 -0.57 17.56
C GLY A 466 -6.99 -0.41 18.72
N GLU A 467 -5.72 -0.74 18.49
CA GLU A 467 -4.68 -0.63 19.50
C GLU A 467 -3.80 0.60 19.27
N SER A 468 -3.78 1.51 20.25
CA SER A 468 -2.96 2.73 20.22
C SER A 468 -1.47 2.50 20.50
N SER A 469 -1.10 1.30 20.94
CA SER A 469 0.29 0.93 21.16
C SER A 469 1.08 0.87 19.85
N THR A 470 2.39 1.07 19.90
CA THR A 470 3.28 0.80 18.74
C THR A 470 3.57 -0.70 18.56
N HIS A 471 3.20 -1.53 19.53
CA HIS A 471 3.38 -2.98 19.51
C HIS A 471 2.30 -3.64 18.67
N ILE A 472 2.69 -4.39 17.65
CA ILE A 472 1.78 -5.20 16.84
C ILE A 472 1.75 -6.61 17.44
N THR A 473 0.61 -7.03 17.99
CA THR A 473 0.40 -8.39 18.49
C THR A 473 0.44 -9.41 17.35
N LYS A 474 0.63 -10.70 17.70
CA LYS A 474 0.64 -11.79 16.70
C LYS A 474 -0.64 -11.80 15.86
N GLU A 475 -1.79 -11.65 16.53
CA GLU A 475 -3.11 -11.64 15.90
C GLU A 475 -3.25 -10.45 14.94
N ASN A 476 -2.74 -9.28 15.35
CA ASN A 476 -2.80 -8.07 14.52
C ASN A 476 -1.86 -8.10 13.33
N VAL A 477 -0.74 -8.85 13.37
CA VAL A 477 0.13 -8.99 12.19
C VAL A 477 -0.62 -9.63 11.03
N GLN A 478 -1.43 -10.66 11.29
CA GLN A 478 -2.25 -11.29 10.26
C GLN A 478 -3.25 -10.31 9.67
N LEU A 479 -3.99 -9.58 10.51
CA LEU A 479 -4.93 -8.55 10.07
C LEU A 479 -4.24 -7.49 9.20
N LEU A 480 -3.11 -6.94 9.67
CA LEU A 480 -2.38 -5.92 8.93
C LEU A 480 -1.88 -6.42 7.58
N ILE A 481 -1.36 -7.65 7.51
CA ILE A 481 -0.91 -8.25 6.25
C ILE A 481 -2.09 -8.46 5.29
N SER A 482 -3.20 -9.01 5.78
CA SER A 482 -4.40 -9.28 4.99
C SER A 482 -5.14 -8.02 4.51
N VAL A 483 -4.90 -6.87 5.14
CA VAL A 483 -5.53 -5.59 4.75
C VAL A 483 -4.57 -4.69 3.98
N LEU A 484 -3.38 -4.41 4.52
CA LEU A 484 -2.43 -3.46 3.93
C LEU A 484 -1.83 -3.96 2.61
N GLY A 485 -1.59 -5.26 2.49
CA GLY A 485 -1.09 -5.86 1.26
C GLY A 485 -2.05 -5.65 0.08
N PRO A 486 -3.31 -6.13 0.18
CA PRO A 486 -4.33 -5.86 -0.83
C PRO A 486 -4.61 -4.37 -1.03
N ALA A 487 -4.68 -3.57 0.04
CA ALA A 487 -4.90 -2.13 -0.08
C ALA A 487 -3.81 -1.42 -0.92
N PHE A 488 -2.55 -1.82 -0.74
CA PHE A 488 -1.46 -1.33 -1.60
C PHE A 488 -1.64 -1.76 -3.05
N VAL A 489 -2.05 -3.01 -3.31
CA VAL A 489 -2.32 -3.49 -4.67
C VAL A 489 -3.49 -2.72 -5.30
N HIS A 490 -4.58 -2.47 -4.57
CA HIS A 490 -5.73 -1.66 -5.00
C HIS A 490 -5.30 -0.23 -5.39
N PHE A 491 -4.43 0.38 -4.59
CA PHE A 491 -3.86 1.68 -4.91
C PHE A 491 -3.05 1.65 -6.22
N ARG A 492 -2.23 0.61 -6.43
CA ARG A 492 -1.49 0.42 -7.69
C ARG A 492 -2.43 0.16 -8.87
N GLU A 493 -3.50 -0.59 -8.68
CA GLU A 493 -4.52 -0.82 -9.70
C GLU A 493 -5.18 0.50 -10.13
N TYR A 494 -5.54 1.35 -9.17
CA TYR A 494 -6.06 2.69 -9.44
C TYR A 494 -5.07 3.53 -10.27
N GLN A 495 -3.81 3.62 -9.82
CA GLN A 495 -2.78 4.42 -10.51
C GLN A 495 -2.50 3.93 -11.93
N ILE A 496 -2.57 2.62 -12.17
CA ILE A 496 -2.22 2.03 -13.47
C ILE A 496 -3.43 2.06 -14.41
N PHE A 497 -4.62 1.67 -13.96
CA PHE A 497 -5.76 1.37 -14.84
C PHE A 497 -6.92 2.37 -14.73
N ILE A 498 -6.90 3.32 -13.79
CA ILE A 498 -8.02 4.27 -13.59
C ILE A 498 -7.54 5.71 -13.70
N ASP A 499 -6.53 6.11 -12.93
CA ASP A 499 -5.98 7.48 -12.89
C ASP A 499 -5.59 8.05 -14.27
N PRO A 500 -5.07 7.25 -15.24
CA PRO A 500 -4.76 7.76 -16.58
C PRO A 500 -5.99 8.18 -17.41
N TYR A 501 -7.20 7.78 -17.02
CA TYR A 501 -8.43 8.04 -17.75
C TYR A 501 -9.23 9.17 -17.10
N LYS A 502 -10.01 9.89 -17.91
CA LYS A 502 -10.92 10.92 -17.39
C LYS A 502 -12.23 10.27 -16.97
N LEU A 503 -12.95 10.91 -16.05
CA LEU A 503 -14.26 10.46 -15.56
C LEU A 503 -15.32 10.23 -16.67
N LYS A 504 -15.15 10.90 -17.82
CA LYS A 504 -16.01 10.73 -19.01
C LYS A 504 -15.67 9.51 -19.86
N ASP A 505 -14.53 8.87 -19.63
CA ASP A 505 -14.08 7.72 -20.39
C ASP A 505 -14.67 6.43 -19.78
N LEU A 506 -15.10 5.49 -20.64
CA LEU A 506 -15.73 4.25 -20.17
C LEU A 506 -14.77 3.43 -19.29
N SER A 507 -13.49 3.40 -19.66
CA SER A 507 -12.43 2.70 -18.92
C SER A 507 -12.29 3.19 -17.47
N PHE A 508 -12.45 4.49 -17.20
CA PHE A 508 -12.41 5.03 -15.84
C PHE A 508 -13.54 4.44 -14.98
N VAL A 509 -14.76 4.45 -15.51
CA VAL A 509 -15.96 4.01 -14.76
C VAL A 509 -15.95 2.50 -14.56
N GLU A 510 -15.62 1.72 -15.60
CA GLU A 510 -15.54 0.27 -15.51
C GLU A 510 -14.41 -0.17 -14.58
N GLY A 511 -13.23 0.46 -14.67
CA GLY A 511 -12.13 0.25 -13.74
C GLY A 511 -12.53 0.58 -12.30
N SER A 512 -13.24 1.68 -12.07
CA SER A 512 -13.73 2.08 -10.74
C SER A 512 -14.71 1.07 -10.15
N ILE A 513 -15.63 0.52 -10.96
CA ILE A 513 -16.57 -0.53 -10.52
C ILE A 513 -15.83 -1.81 -10.11
N LEU A 514 -14.84 -2.22 -10.92
CA LEU A 514 -14.03 -3.41 -10.64
C LEU A 514 -13.20 -3.25 -9.37
N LEU A 515 -12.48 -2.13 -9.25
CA LEU A 515 -11.65 -1.83 -8.07
C LEU A 515 -12.50 -1.72 -6.80
N TRP A 516 -13.65 -1.03 -6.88
CA TRP A 516 -14.53 -0.85 -5.72
C TRP A 516 -15.00 -2.19 -5.13
N SER A 517 -15.30 -3.17 -5.97
CA SER A 517 -15.66 -4.52 -5.52
C SER A 517 -14.55 -5.14 -4.66
N LYS A 518 -13.28 -4.98 -5.05
CA LYS A 518 -12.13 -5.48 -4.30
C LYS A 518 -11.89 -4.70 -3.00
N VAL A 519 -11.99 -3.37 -3.05
CA VAL A 519 -11.87 -2.48 -1.88
C VAL A 519 -12.92 -2.84 -0.82
N LYS A 520 -14.17 -3.06 -1.24
CA LYS A 520 -15.25 -3.51 -0.36
C LYS A 520 -14.91 -4.84 0.32
N GLN A 521 -14.37 -5.82 -0.42
CA GLN A 521 -13.99 -7.11 0.16
C GLN A 521 -12.87 -6.97 1.18
N THR A 522 -11.84 -6.16 0.90
CA THR A 522 -10.77 -5.87 1.86
C THR A 522 -11.30 -5.20 3.13
N ALA A 523 -12.21 -4.23 3.00
CA ALA A 523 -12.86 -3.58 4.15
C ALA A 523 -13.76 -4.55 4.95
N LEU A 524 -14.42 -5.50 4.29
CA LEU A 524 -15.18 -6.55 4.98
C LEU A 524 -14.27 -7.48 5.78
N VAL A 525 -13.11 -7.86 5.23
CA VAL A 525 -12.10 -8.66 5.95
C VAL A 525 -11.65 -7.91 7.19
N GLU A 526 -11.30 -6.64 7.07
CA GLU A 526 -10.91 -5.78 8.19
C GLU A 526 -11.99 -5.78 9.28
N LEU A 527 -13.23 -5.43 8.95
CA LEU A 527 -14.33 -5.38 9.90
C LEU A 527 -14.64 -6.76 10.52
N SER A 528 -14.46 -7.84 9.78
CA SER A 528 -14.70 -9.20 10.31
C SER A 528 -13.64 -9.64 11.31
N GLN A 529 -12.41 -9.17 11.18
CA GLN A 529 -11.27 -9.57 11.98
C GLN A 529 -10.95 -8.58 13.13
N LYS A 530 -11.29 -7.30 12.97
CA LYS A 530 -11.12 -6.26 13.99
C LYS A 530 -12.02 -6.53 15.19
N THR A 531 -11.47 -6.39 16.41
CA THR A 531 -12.23 -6.49 17.64
C THR A 531 -13.36 -5.45 17.67
N GLY A 532 -14.60 -5.90 17.93
CA GLY A 532 -15.78 -5.03 17.94
C GLY A 532 -16.44 -4.79 16.57
N HIS A 533 -15.86 -5.29 15.47
CA HIS A 533 -16.42 -5.23 14.12
C HIS A 533 -16.80 -3.83 13.62
N LEU A 534 -16.06 -2.82 14.08
CA LEU A 534 -16.35 -1.40 13.92
C LEU A 534 -15.04 -0.61 13.90
N ILE A 535 -14.90 0.33 12.96
CA ILE A 535 -13.92 1.42 13.04
C ILE A 535 -14.64 2.64 13.62
N THR A 536 -14.34 2.98 14.87
CA THR A 536 -14.96 4.05 15.63
C THR A 536 -14.69 5.43 15.01
N THR A 537 -15.59 6.38 15.30
CA THR A 537 -15.37 7.79 14.91
C THR A 537 -14.04 8.34 15.46
N ALA A 538 -13.63 7.92 16.66
CA ALA A 538 -12.37 8.37 17.27
C ALA A 538 -11.15 7.91 16.47
N GLU A 539 -11.13 6.65 16.00
CA GLU A 539 -10.03 6.10 15.21
C GLU A 539 -9.89 6.78 13.85
N ILE A 540 -11.01 7.03 13.14
CA ILE A 540 -10.99 7.74 11.86
C ILE A 540 -10.57 9.20 12.05
N SER A 541 -11.09 9.85 13.09
CA SER A 541 -10.73 11.25 13.40
C SER A 541 -9.24 11.38 13.69
N GLN A 542 -8.68 10.46 14.48
CA GLN A 542 -7.25 10.44 14.79
C GLN A 542 -6.40 10.26 13.53
N LEU A 543 -6.80 9.37 12.60
CA LEU A 543 -6.10 9.20 11.33
C LEU A 543 -6.10 10.49 10.51
N VAL A 544 -7.25 11.13 10.34
CA VAL A 544 -7.35 12.41 9.61
C VAL A 544 -6.50 13.50 10.25
N LEU A 545 -6.58 13.67 11.57
CA LEU A 545 -5.79 14.66 12.31
C LEU A 545 -4.27 14.38 12.19
N THR A 546 -3.85 13.12 12.21
CA THR A 546 -2.44 12.76 11.93
C THR A 546 -2.05 13.15 10.51
N LEU A 547 -2.87 12.82 9.50
CA LEU A 547 -2.59 13.19 8.11
C LEU A 547 -2.51 14.72 7.90
N GLN A 548 -3.32 15.49 8.63
CA GLN A 548 -3.26 16.96 8.65
C GLN A 548 -1.97 17.48 9.32
N LYS A 549 -1.64 16.94 10.50
CA LYS A 549 -0.41 17.29 11.23
C LYS A 549 0.85 17.01 10.41
N GLU A 550 0.85 15.89 9.68
CA GLU A 550 1.94 15.46 8.81
C GLU A 550 1.89 16.10 7.40
N LYS A 551 0.99 17.06 7.17
CA LYS A 551 0.84 17.85 5.93
C LYS A 551 0.55 17.01 4.68
N LEU A 552 -0.01 15.82 4.83
CA LEU A 552 -0.54 15.03 3.71
C LEU A 552 -1.94 15.46 3.28
N LEU A 553 -2.68 16.11 4.19
CA LEU A 553 -3.93 16.79 3.89
C LEU A 553 -3.73 18.31 3.98
N SER A 554 -4.12 19.03 2.92
CA SER A 554 -4.04 20.49 2.85
C SER A 554 -5.13 21.21 3.63
N ILE A 555 -6.12 20.46 4.11
CA ILE A 555 -7.29 20.97 4.82
C ILE A 555 -6.97 20.98 6.32
N SER A 556 -7.36 22.04 7.05
CA SER A 556 -7.33 22.08 8.51
C SER A 556 -8.76 21.92 9.05
N LEU A 557 -8.99 20.91 9.89
CA LEU A 557 -10.29 20.59 10.48
C LEU A 557 -10.11 20.41 11.98
N SER A 558 -10.99 21.01 12.77
CA SER A 558 -11.04 20.78 14.20
C SER A 558 -11.57 19.39 14.51
N GLU A 559 -11.03 18.75 15.54
CA GLU A 559 -11.46 17.42 15.96
C GLU A 559 -12.97 17.37 16.26
N ALA A 560 -13.51 18.41 16.89
CA ALA A 560 -14.93 18.50 17.23
C ALA A 560 -15.82 18.49 15.97
N ASN A 561 -15.52 19.34 14.99
CA ASN A 561 -16.29 19.44 13.76
C ASN A 561 -16.18 18.17 12.92
N LEU A 562 -14.99 17.57 12.85
CA LEU A 562 -14.77 16.31 12.16
C LEU A 562 -15.59 15.18 12.80
N ARG A 563 -15.53 15.03 14.12
CA ARG A 563 -16.31 14.01 14.84
C ARG A 563 -17.81 14.19 14.65
N GLN A 564 -18.31 15.43 14.68
CA GLN A 564 -19.72 15.73 14.43
C GLN A 564 -20.15 15.31 13.02
N ALA A 565 -19.37 15.67 12.00
CA ALA A 565 -19.63 15.32 10.61
C ALA A 565 -19.59 13.79 10.39
N LEU A 566 -18.58 13.10 10.94
CA LEU A 566 -18.47 11.65 10.86
C LEU A 566 -19.65 10.96 11.57
N ASN A 567 -20.04 11.41 12.76
CA ASN A 567 -21.19 10.86 13.46
C ASN A 567 -22.48 11.04 12.66
N ALA A 568 -22.68 12.21 12.03
CA ALA A 568 -23.82 12.43 11.14
C ALA A 568 -23.79 11.49 9.92
N MET A 569 -22.61 11.30 9.32
CA MET A 569 -22.44 10.34 8.22
C MET A 569 -22.86 8.92 8.62
N TRP A 570 -22.38 8.39 9.74
CA TRP A 570 -22.65 7.00 10.12
C TRP A 570 -24.07 6.78 10.65
N SER A 571 -24.62 7.74 11.40
CA SER A 571 -25.94 7.61 12.02
C SER A 571 -27.10 7.92 11.08
N HIS A 572 -26.89 8.79 10.08
CA HIS A 572 -27.93 9.27 9.17
C HIS A 572 -27.67 8.84 7.72
N ILE A 573 -26.62 9.36 7.09
CA ILE A 573 -26.40 9.19 5.64
C ILE A 573 -26.12 7.72 5.26
N LEU A 574 -25.26 7.06 6.04
CA LEU A 574 -24.75 5.71 5.78
C LEU A 574 -25.37 4.66 6.68
N ASN A 575 -26.43 5.01 7.42
CA ASN A 575 -27.27 4.05 8.12
C ASN A 575 -28.39 3.56 7.20
N SER A 576 -29.02 2.42 7.50
CA SER A 576 -30.25 2.05 6.83
C SER A 576 -31.43 2.87 7.40
N PRO A 577 -32.42 3.28 6.57
CA PRO A 577 -33.61 3.96 7.08
C PRO A 577 -34.33 3.16 8.17
N ASP A 578 -34.36 1.84 8.04
CA ASP A 578 -34.95 0.92 9.00
C ASP A 578 -34.31 1.01 10.39
N GLU A 579 -32.98 0.97 10.47
CA GLU A 579 -32.24 1.05 11.74
C GLU A 579 -32.30 2.46 12.34
N ARG A 580 -32.31 3.51 11.50
CA ARG A 580 -32.40 4.90 11.95
C ARG A 580 -33.78 5.23 12.53
N VAL A 581 -34.84 5.00 11.76
CA VAL A 581 -36.20 5.44 12.09
C VAL A 581 -36.88 4.51 13.09
N THR A 582 -36.74 3.19 12.93
CA THR A 582 -37.47 2.23 13.77
C THR A 582 -36.66 1.85 15.00
N ALA A 583 -35.39 1.45 14.80
CA ALA A 583 -34.57 0.91 15.88
C ALA A 583 -33.87 2.00 16.71
N HIS A 584 -33.86 3.26 16.24
CA HIS A 584 -33.15 4.40 16.87
C HIS A 584 -31.69 4.07 17.21
N ARG A 585 -31.07 3.19 16.41
CA ARG A 585 -29.68 2.76 16.64
C ARG A 585 -28.73 3.73 15.97
N ALA A 586 -28.17 4.63 16.77
CA ALA A 586 -27.03 5.44 16.34
C ALA A 586 -25.81 4.55 16.14
N GLN A 587 -25.23 4.60 14.94
CA GLN A 587 -23.94 3.96 14.66
C GLN A 587 -22.83 4.88 15.18
N ASN A 588 -21.91 4.33 15.97
CA ASN A 588 -20.79 5.10 16.58
C ASN A 588 -19.48 5.00 15.76
N GLY A 589 -19.59 4.63 14.49
CA GLY A 589 -18.46 4.47 13.57
C GLY A 589 -18.84 3.69 12.31
N PHE A 590 -17.81 3.36 11.52
CA PHE A 590 -17.91 2.61 10.27
C PHE A 590 -17.93 1.10 10.53
N ASN A 591 -19.06 0.46 10.23
CA ASN A 591 -19.23 -1.00 10.36
C ASN A 591 -19.78 -1.63 9.08
N LYS A 592 -20.16 -2.90 9.17
CA LYS A 592 -20.69 -3.65 8.03
C LYS A 592 -21.93 -3.01 7.40
N ILE A 593 -22.88 -2.51 8.21
CA ILE A 593 -24.10 -1.84 7.72
C ILE A 593 -23.72 -0.54 6.98
N THR A 594 -22.78 0.21 7.55
CA THR A 594 -22.25 1.44 6.96
C THR A 594 -21.57 1.18 5.61
N LEU A 595 -20.72 0.16 5.55
CA LEU A 595 -20.02 -0.26 4.34
C LEU A 595 -20.99 -0.75 3.26
N GLU A 596 -21.97 -1.57 3.62
CA GLU A 596 -22.98 -2.08 2.68
C GLU A 596 -23.85 -0.95 2.11
N THR A 597 -24.26 0.00 2.95
CA THR A 597 -24.99 1.19 2.53
C THR A 597 -24.15 2.05 1.58
N PHE A 598 -22.91 2.37 1.96
CA PHE A 598 -22.02 3.17 1.11
C PHE A 598 -21.75 2.48 -0.23
N SER A 599 -21.44 1.18 -0.22
CA SER A 599 -21.25 0.37 -1.42
C SER A 599 -22.48 0.39 -2.31
N ASN A 600 -23.69 0.26 -1.75
CA ASN A 600 -24.89 0.26 -2.56
C ASN A 600 -25.11 1.60 -3.28
N GLU A 601 -24.96 2.72 -2.57
CA GLU A 601 -25.20 4.05 -3.13
C GLU A 601 -24.09 4.46 -4.13
N LEU A 602 -22.83 4.14 -3.83
CA LEU A 602 -21.72 4.35 -4.76
C LEU A 602 -21.87 3.53 -6.04
N GLU A 603 -22.30 2.26 -5.93
CA GLU A 603 -22.52 1.41 -7.09
C GLU A 603 -23.71 1.90 -7.94
N ILE A 604 -24.80 2.37 -7.33
CA ILE A 604 -25.90 3.02 -8.06
C ILE A 604 -25.40 4.26 -8.84
N TRP A 605 -24.54 5.08 -8.23
CA TRP A 605 -23.95 6.24 -8.90
C TRP A 605 -23.02 5.86 -10.05
N LEU A 606 -22.10 4.91 -9.83
CA LEU A 606 -21.16 4.42 -10.85
C LEU A 606 -21.89 3.76 -12.02
N GLN A 607 -22.94 2.98 -11.76
CA GLN A 607 -23.74 2.37 -12.83
C GLN A 607 -24.50 3.42 -13.65
N GLY A 608 -25.07 4.44 -13.00
CA GLY A 608 -25.63 5.60 -13.70
C GLY A 608 -24.58 6.30 -14.57
N GLN A 609 -23.37 6.48 -14.03
CA GLN A 609 -22.28 7.12 -14.76
C GLN A 609 -21.83 6.29 -15.97
N LYS A 610 -21.78 4.96 -15.83
CA LYS A 610 -21.44 4.03 -16.92
C LYS A 610 -22.46 4.15 -18.05
N GLN A 611 -23.75 4.17 -17.72
CA GLN A 611 -24.81 4.36 -18.71
C GLN A 611 -24.67 5.69 -19.43
N ILE A 612 -24.48 6.79 -18.69
CA ILE A 612 -24.31 8.13 -19.27
C ILE A 612 -23.13 8.14 -20.24
N THR A 613 -21.97 7.60 -19.85
CA THR A 613 -20.80 7.49 -20.72
C THR A 613 -21.11 6.69 -21.98
N GLN A 614 -21.82 5.58 -21.87
CA GLN A 614 -22.20 4.75 -23.03
C GLN A 614 -23.26 5.40 -23.93
N ILE A 615 -24.14 6.27 -23.41
CA ILE A 615 -25.15 7.01 -24.21
C ILE A 615 -24.46 8.00 -25.15
N PHE A 616 -23.38 8.63 -24.68
CA PHE A 616 -22.67 9.70 -25.38
C PHE A 616 -21.35 9.25 -26.01
N ILE A 617 -21.11 7.94 -26.14
CA ILE A 617 -19.87 7.41 -26.72
C ILE A 617 -19.73 7.78 -28.22
N ASP A 618 -20.83 7.69 -28.97
CA ASP A 618 -20.86 7.93 -30.42
C ASP A 618 -21.55 9.25 -30.80
N SER A 619 -21.89 10.09 -29.81
CA SER A 619 -22.76 11.25 -30.02
C SER A 619 -22.47 12.34 -29.00
N LEU A 620 -22.28 13.58 -29.47
CA LEU A 620 -22.03 14.73 -28.60
C LEU A 620 -23.31 15.26 -27.94
N THR A 621 -24.44 15.16 -28.63
CA THR A 621 -25.74 15.69 -28.20
C THR A 621 -26.89 14.74 -28.52
N LYS A 622 -27.90 14.68 -27.65
CA LYS A 622 -29.14 13.92 -27.84
C LYS A 622 -30.34 14.81 -27.56
N ASP A 623 -31.35 14.80 -28.43
CA ASP A 623 -32.63 15.42 -28.11
C ASP A 623 -33.37 14.62 -27.01
N LYS A 624 -34.34 15.26 -26.35
CA LYS A 624 -35.12 14.68 -25.25
C LYS A 624 -35.75 13.32 -25.60
N ILE A 625 -36.30 13.15 -26.81
CA ILE A 625 -37.01 11.92 -27.21
C ILE A 625 -36.01 10.78 -27.43
N SER A 626 -34.94 11.07 -28.17
CA SER A 626 -33.85 10.10 -28.41
C SER A 626 -33.22 9.65 -27.09
N LEU A 627 -32.94 10.59 -26.19
CA LEU A 627 -32.36 10.28 -24.88
C LEU A 627 -33.30 9.44 -24.01
N ALA A 628 -34.57 9.81 -23.89
CA ALA A 628 -35.55 9.05 -23.11
C ALA A 628 -35.71 7.61 -23.65
N SER A 629 -35.68 7.44 -24.97
CA SER A 629 -35.74 6.13 -25.62
C SER A 629 -34.51 5.28 -25.29
N GLU A 630 -33.32 5.89 -25.30
CA GLU A 630 -32.07 5.22 -24.98
C GLU A 630 -32.00 4.76 -23.52
N ILE A 631 -32.47 5.60 -22.59
CA ILE A 631 -32.56 5.25 -21.17
C ILE A 631 -33.56 4.11 -20.95
N THR A 632 -34.76 4.19 -21.56
CA THR A 632 -35.76 3.11 -21.51
C THR A 632 -35.19 1.77 -22.00
N ARG A 633 -34.42 1.80 -23.10
CA ARG A 633 -33.77 0.60 -23.63
C ARG A 633 -32.82 -0.05 -22.63
N ARG A 634 -32.12 0.75 -21.82
CA ARG A 634 -31.16 0.29 -20.81
C ARG A 634 -31.85 -0.22 -19.55
N MET A 635 -32.97 0.38 -19.15
CA MET A 635 -33.81 -0.12 -18.05
C MET A 635 -34.23 -1.59 -18.27
N ASN A 636 -34.59 -1.95 -19.51
CA ASN A 636 -35.07 -3.30 -19.83
C ASN A 636 -33.97 -4.37 -19.93
N ARG A 637 -32.69 -4.01 -19.84
CA ARG A 637 -31.56 -4.92 -20.13
C ARG A 637 -30.48 -4.95 -19.03
N GLY A 638 -30.50 -4.01 -18.09
CA GLY A 638 -29.47 -3.87 -17.06
C GLY A 638 -29.74 -4.67 -15.77
N PRO A 639 -28.71 -4.94 -14.95
CA PRO A 639 -28.87 -5.40 -13.58
C PRO A 639 -29.71 -4.43 -12.71
N PRO A 640 -30.22 -4.85 -11.53
CA PRO A 640 -31.13 -4.03 -10.71
C PRO A 640 -30.63 -2.62 -10.38
N ARG A 641 -29.33 -2.44 -10.13
CA ARG A 641 -28.75 -1.11 -9.82
C ARG A 641 -28.70 -0.19 -11.04
N GLU A 642 -28.47 -0.76 -12.21
CA GLU A 642 -28.57 -0.05 -13.49
C GLU A 642 -30.00 0.39 -13.76
N PHE A 643 -31.00 -0.44 -13.42
CA PHE A 643 -32.41 -0.08 -13.52
C PHE A 643 -32.75 1.11 -12.61
N ILE A 644 -32.34 1.10 -11.34
CA ILE A 644 -32.62 2.19 -10.39
C ILE A 644 -32.07 3.52 -10.92
N ALA A 645 -30.79 3.55 -11.30
CA ALA A 645 -30.16 4.77 -11.81
C ALA A 645 -30.84 5.28 -13.08
N ALA A 646 -31.18 4.38 -14.01
CA ALA A 646 -31.86 4.73 -15.27
C ALA A 646 -33.28 5.26 -15.04
N ASN A 647 -34.05 4.62 -14.15
CA ASN A 647 -35.42 5.01 -13.83
C ASN A 647 -35.47 6.43 -13.23
N GLU A 648 -34.58 6.71 -12.28
CA GLU A 648 -34.48 8.03 -11.67
C GLU A 648 -33.99 9.09 -12.69
N LEU A 649 -33.01 8.78 -13.55
CA LEU A 649 -32.60 9.69 -14.63
C LEU A 649 -33.74 9.98 -15.62
N GLN A 650 -34.54 8.96 -15.95
CA GLN A 650 -35.69 9.11 -16.84
C GLN A 650 -36.74 10.06 -16.24
N GLN A 651 -37.00 9.98 -14.94
CA GLN A 651 -37.90 10.89 -14.24
C GLN A 651 -37.51 12.36 -14.49
N PHE A 652 -36.22 12.69 -14.36
CA PHE A 652 -35.75 14.07 -14.55
C PHE A 652 -35.78 14.53 -16.01
N ILE A 653 -35.51 13.65 -16.97
CA ILE A 653 -35.55 14.02 -18.39
C ILE A 653 -36.99 14.26 -18.85
N ASN A 654 -37.96 13.55 -18.26
CA ASN A 654 -39.36 13.67 -18.61
C ASN A 654 -40.02 14.97 -18.10
N GLN A 655 -39.38 15.70 -17.19
CA GLN A 655 -39.88 16.97 -16.64
C GLN A 655 -40.20 18.02 -17.72
N ALA A 656 -41.11 18.94 -17.41
CA ALA A 656 -41.65 19.92 -18.36
C ALA A 656 -40.57 20.89 -18.88
N VAL A 657 -39.65 21.29 -18.00
CA VAL A 657 -38.53 22.18 -18.33
C VAL A 657 -37.25 21.36 -18.40
N ALA A 658 -36.55 21.42 -19.54
CA ALA A 658 -35.25 20.76 -19.69
C ALA A 658 -34.16 21.52 -18.94
N LEU A 659 -33.35 20.81 -18.17
CA LEU A 659 -32.25 21.36 -17.37
C LEU A 659 -30.90 20.97 -18.00
N ASN A 660 -30.44 21.80 -18.94
CA ASN A 660 -29.18 21.64 -19.66
C ASN A 660 -28.18 22.73 -19.27
N PHE A 661 -26.89 22.51 -19.55
CA PHE A 661 -25.80 23.40 -19.16
C PHE A 661 -24.99 23.94 -20.36
N THR A 662 -24.58 25.21 -20.29
CA THR A 662 -23.59 25.81 -21.19
C THR A 662 -22.20 25.24 -20.93
N GLU A 663 -21.23 25.56 -21.80
CA GLU A 663 -19.85 25.08 -21.64
C GLU A 663 -19.19 25.46 -20.32
N LYS A 664 -19.58 26.62 -19.78
CA LYS A 664 -19.13 27.16 -18.49
C LYS A 664 -19.86 26.55 -17.28
N GLY A 665 -20.76 25.57 -17.51
CA GLY A 665 -21.50 24.92 -16.42
C GLY A 665 -22.65 25.77 -15.88
N TYR A 666 -23.24 26.62 -16.72
CA TYR A 666 -24.40 27.42 -16.37
C TYR A 666 -25.70 26.79 -16.88
N LEU A 667 -26.76 26.79 -16.09
CA LEU A 667 -28.08 26.34 -16.55
C LEU A 667 -28.58 27.20 -17.73
N LYS A 668 -29.11 26.52 -18.74
CA LYS A 668 -29.80 27.08 -19.90
C LYS A 668 -31.30 27.12 -19.60
N ILE A 669 -31.84 28.31 -19.39
CA ILE A 669 -33.27 28.51 -19.10
C ILE A 669 -33.85 29.37 -20.23
N LEU A 670 -34.94 28.89 -20.86
CA LEU A 670 -35.58 29.55 -22.01
C LEU A 670 -34.62 29.76 -23.22
N ALA A 671 -33.64 28.88 -23.39
CA ALA A 671 -32.72 28.89 -24.53
C ALA A 671 -33.31 28.14 -25.73
N ALA A 672 -32.93 28.57 -26.94
CA ALA A 672 -33.44 27.96 -28.18
C ALA A 672 -33.02 26.49 -28.36
N ASP A 673 -31.90 26.10 -27.77
CA ASP A 673 -31.36 24.74 -27.76
C ASP A 673 -31.66 23.98 -26.46
N SER A 674 -32.52 24.51 -25.58
CA SER A 674 -33.01 23.78 -24.41
C SER A 674 -33.66 22.46 -24.85
N GLY A 675 -33.27 21.35 -24.23
CA GLY A 675 -33.71 20.00 -24.61
C GLY A 675 -32.72 19.22 -25.50
N GLN A 676 -31.59 19.81 -25.87
CA GLN A 676 -30.42 19.11 -26.44
C GLN A 676 -29.44 18.75 -25.31
N TYR A 677 -29.44 17.49 -24.90
CA TYR A 677 -28.64 16.98 -23.79
C TYR A 677 -27.23 16.59 -24.22
N THR A 678 -26.27 16.88 -23.36
CA THR A 678 -24.86 16.47 -23.47
C THR A 678 -24.48 15.51 -22.34
N TYR A 679 -23.31 14.87 -22.46
CA TYR A 679 -22.70 14.11 -21.36
C TYR A 679 -22.66 14.92 -20.05
N ARG A 680 -22.28 16.20 -20.14
CA ARG A 680 -22.13 17.08 -18.97
C ARG A 680 -23.47 17.28 -18.24
N ASP A 681 -24.56 17.42 -18.99
CA ASP A 681 -25.89 17.64 -18.40
C ASP A 681 -26.29 16.45 -17.53
N LEU A 682 -26.10 15.23 -18.06
CA LEU A 682 -26.42 14.02 -17.30
C LEU A 682 -25.40 13.73 -16.21
N PHE A 683 -24.14 14.13 -16.37
CA PHE A 683 -23.14 14.04 -15.32
C PHE A 683 -23.59 14.82 -14.07
N TYR A 684 -23.94 16.11 -14.21
CA TYR A 684 -24.45 16.90 -13.09
C TYR A 684 -25.79 16.38 -12.58
N SER A 685 -26.67 15.93 -13.48
CA SER A 685 -27.94 15.30 -13.10
C SER A 685 -27.73 14.05 -12.24
N ASN A 686 -26.75 13.19 -12.57
CA ASN A 686 -26.43 12.00 -11.80
C ASN A 686 -25.85 12.32 -10.42
N ALA A 687 -25.01 13.36 -10.32
CA ALA A 687 -24.51 13.86 -9.03
C ALA A 687 -25.64 14.45 -8.16
N ALA A 688 -26.49 15.32 -8.74
CA ALA A 688 -27.64 15.92 -8.06
C ALA A 688 -28.65 14.87 -7.58
N ARG A 689 -28.90 13.85 -8.39
CA ARG A 689 -29.75 12.70 -8.05
C ARG A 689 -29.20 11.95 -6.85
N ALA A 690 -27.92 11.58 -6.88
CA ALA A 690 -27.29 10.86 -5.77
C ALA A 690 -27.30 11.70 -4.48
N PHE A 691 -27.07 13.01 -4.57
CA PHE A 691 -27.22 13.93 -3.44
C PHE A 691 -28.65 13.90 -2.88
N ALA A 692 -29.68 14.13 -3.71
CA ALA A 692 -31.07 14.14 -3.28
C ALA A 692 -31.48 12.81 -2.62
N ARG A 693 -31.02 11.69 -3.20
CA ARG A 693 -31.27 10.33 -2.69
C ARG A 693 -30.67 10.13 -1.31
N LEU A 694 -29.38 10.46 -1.13
CA LEU A 694 -28.68 10.36 0.16
C LEU A 694 -29.30 11.29 1.21
N PHE A 695 -29.68 12.51 0.81
CA PHE A 695 -30.26 13.49 1.72
C PHE A 695 -31.63 13.05 2.25
N ILE A 696 -32.54 12.63 1.37
CA ILE A 696 -33.87 12.16 1.80
C ILE A 696 -33.76 10.90 2.65
N ARG A 697 -32.98 9.91 2.18
CA ARG A 697 -32.78 8.65 2.90
C ARG A 697 -32.21 8.86 4.29
N GLY A 698 -31.26 9.79 4.41
CA GLY A 698 -30.56 10.08 5.65
C GLY A 698 -31.39 10.83 6.67
N TYR A 699 -32.35 11.67 6.24
CA TYR A 699 -32.99 12.65 7.12
C TYR A 699 -34.52 12.61 7.17
N ALA A 700 -35.21 11.90 6.28
CA ALA A 700 -36.65 11.75 6.42
C ALA A 700 -36.99 10.88 7.64
N ASP A 701 -37.70 11.42 8.63
CA ASP A 701 -38.04 10.71 9.87
C ASP A 701 -39.20 9.72 9.71
N ASP A 702 -39.82 9.70 8.54
CA ASP A 702 -40.81 8.69 8.17
C ASP A 702 -40.19 7.62 7.26
N LEU A 703 -40.40 6.35 7.62
CA LEU A 703 -39.79 5.22 6.93
C LEU A 703 -40.29 5.08 5.47
N GLU A 704 -41.57 5.36 5.20
CA GLU A 704 -42.09 5.30 3.83
C GLU A 704 -41.52 6.43 2.98
N ARG A 705 -41.46 7.67 3.50
CA ARG A 705 -40.81 8.81 2.82
C ARG A 705 -39.34 8.53 2.52
N ALA A 706 -38.61 7.94 3.48
CA ALA A 706 -37.21 7.62 3.32
C ALA A 706 -36.96 6.53 2.26
N ARG A 707 -37.84 5.52 2.18
CA ARG A 707 -37.73 4.42 1.20
C ARG A 707 -38.17 4.81 -0.20
N ASN A 708 -39.23 5.62 -0.30
CA ASN A 708 -39.82 6.05 -1.58
C ASN A 708 -39.24 7.38 -2.09
N PHE A 709 -38.31 7.98 -1.36
CA PHE A 709 -37.72 9.29 -1.66
C PHE A 709 -38.77 10.41 -1.82
N SER A 710 -39.83 10.39 -1.00
CA SER A 710 -40.92 11.37 -1.14
C SER A 710 -40.51 12.81 -0.82
N GLY A 711 -39.45 12.99 -0.03
CA GLY A 711 -38.90 14.30 0.32
C GLY A 711 -38.53 14.43 1.79
N VAL A 712 -37.99 15.60 2.15
CA VAL A 712 -37.72 16.00 3.53
C VAL A 712 -38.50 17.24 3.91
N THR A 713 -38.82 17.42 5.18
CA THR A 713 -39.41 18.64 5.74
C THR A 713 -38.34 19.70 6.00
N LEU A 714 -38.77 20.95 6.24
CA LEU A 714 -37.87 22.03 6.64
C LEU A 714 -37.09 21.69 7.93
N TYR A 715 -37.76 21.08 8.91
CA TYR A 715 -37.12 20.70 10.18
C TYR A 715 -36.02 19.65 9.96
N GLU A 716 -36.31 18.60 9.18
CA GLU A 716 -35.35 17.56 8.82
C GLU A 716 -34.14 18.15 8.05
N ALA A 717 -34.40 19.09 7.12
CA ALA A 717 -33.34 19.77 6.38
C ALA A 717 -32.46 20.67 7.27
N GLN A 718 -33.05 21.43 8.19
CA GLN A 718 -32.32 22.24 9.16
C GLN A 718 -31.48 21.37 10.10
N PHE A 719 -32.05 20.26 10.57
CA PHE A 719 -31.34 19.30 11.40
C PHE A 719 -30.13 18.71 10.66
N ALA A 720 -30.29 18.35 9.39
CA ALA A 720 -29.18 17.91 8.55
C ALA A 720 -28.09 18.97 8.40
N PHE A 721 -28.49 20.22 8.15
CA PHE A 721 -27.54 21.33 8.01
C PHE A 721 -26.73 21.55 9.28
N ASN A 722 -27.38 21.62 10.43
CA ASN A 722 -26.72 21.90 11.70
C ASN A 722 -25.65 20.84 12.05
N GLN A 723 -25.75 19.63 11.50
CA GLN A 723 -24.75 18.59 11.65
C GLN A 723 -23.49 18.80 10.80
N PHE A 724 -23.62 19.45 9.64
CA PHE A 724 -22.52 19.70 8.70
C PHE A 724 -22.10 21.17 8.61
N GLU A 725 -22.88 22.10 9.18
CA GLU A 725 -22.57 23.53 9.18
C GLU A 725 -21.17 23.82 9.76
N PRO A 726 -20.76 23.25 10.91
CA PRO A 726 -19.45 23.59 11.47
C PRO A 726 -18.28 23.22 10.56
N ILE A 727 -18.34 22.04 9.91
CA ILE A 727 -17.31 21.62 8.96
C ILE A 727 -17.40 22.41 7.65
N ALA A 728 -18.60 22.75 7.18
CA ALA A 728 -18.78 23.55 5.97
C ALA A 728 -18.27 25.00 6.17
N VAL A 729 -18.44 25.58 7.36
CA VAL A 729 -17.89 26.89 7.74
C VAL A 729 -16.37 26.83 7.82
N GLU A 730 -15.81 25.79 8.43
CA GLU A 730 -14.36 25.62 8.55
C GLU A 730 -13.68 25.42 7.19
N LEU A 731 -14.39 24.83 6.23
CA LEU A 731 -13.97 24.69 4.84
C LEU A 731 -14.25 25.94 3.97
N GLU A 732 -14.76 27.02 4.56
CA GLU A 732 -15.19 28.25 3.86
C GLU A 732 -16.20 27.98 2.71
N LEU A 733 -17.03 26.93 2.85
CA LEU A 733 -18.07 26.55 1.88
C LEU A 733 -19.38 27.30 2.12
N VAL A 734 -19.67 27.63 3.39
CA VAL A 734 -20.84 28.39 3.83
C VAL A 734 -20.43 29.33 4.96
N ASP A 735 -21.12 30.46 5.11
CA ASP A 735 -20.96 31.30 6.30
C ASP A 735 -21.80 30.75 7.47
N ALA A 736 -21.41 31.07 8.70
CA ALA A 736 -22.15 30.71 9.91
C ALA A 736 -23.47 31.50 9.99
N ASN A 737 -24.49 31.05 9.28
CA ASN A 737 -25.80 31.68 9.21
C ASN A 737 -26.93 30.64 9.26
N SER A 738 -27.71 30.71 10.34
CA SER A 738 -28.86 29.84 10.59
C SER A 738 -29.98 29.94 9.53
N SER A 739 -30.01 30.99 8.69
CA SER A 739 -31.05 31.16 7.66
C SER A 739 -30.71 30.51 6.31
N PHE A 740 -29.50 29.97 6.14
CA PHE A 740 -29.05 29.44 4.84
C PHE A 740 -29.97 28.31 4.35
N VAL A 741 -30.15 27.25 5.13
CA VAL A 741 -30.96 26.10 4.69
C VAL A 741 -32.45 26.39 4.64
N THR A 742 -32.96 27.23 5.52
CA THR A 742 -34.34 27.73 5.42
C THR A 742 -34.58 28.43 4.08
N SER A 743 -33.61 29.22 3.61
CA SER A 743 -33.69 29.89 2.32
C SER A 743 -33.64 28.89 1.16
N ARG A 744 -32.71 27.92 1.19
CA ARG A 744 -32.59 26.88 0.14
C ARG A 744 -33.82 25.98 0.06
N PHE A 745 -34.37 25.60 1.22
CA PHE A 745 -35.60 24.80 1.30
C PHE A 745 -36.79 25.55 0.68
N ARG A 746 -36.92 26.84 1.00
CA ARG A 746 -37.95 27.69 0.41
C ARG A 746 -37.75 27.87 -1.09
N GLU A 747 -36.53 28.08 -1.55
CA GLU A 747 -36.22 28.17 -2.98
C GLU A 747 -36.63 26.90 -3.74
N ALA A 748 -36.36 25.73 -3.16
CA ALA A 748 -36.80 24.45 -3.71
C ALA A 748 -38.32 24.32 -3.84
N ASN A 749 -39.06 24.91 -2.90
CA ASN A 749 -40.52 24.88 -2.86
C ASN A 749 -41.21 25.94 -3.71
N LEU A 750 -40.51 27.02 -4.09
CA LEU A 750 -41.13 28.17 -4.74
C LEU A 750 -40.71 28.37 -6.20
N PHE A 751 -39.45 28.09 -6.54
CA PHE A 751 -38.84 28.70 -7.73
C PHE A 751 -38.36 27.72 -8.80
N LEU A 752 -38.44 26.42 -8.54
CA LEU A 752 -38.00 25.37 -9.45
C LEU A 752 -39.13 24.92 -10.38
N SER A 753 -38.81 24.16 -11.42
CA SER A 753 -39.84 23.77 -12.40
C SER A 753 -40.84 22.76 -11.84
N GLU A 754 -40.44 21.99 -10.82
CA GLU A 754 -41.29 21.01 -10.13
C GLU A 754 -41.79 21.50 -8.75
N SER A 755 -41.47 22.74 -8.37
CA SER A 755 -41.89 23.32 -7.08
C SER A 755 -43.40 23.27 -6.88
N ASN A 756 -43.90 22.70 -5.80
CA ASN A 756 -45.35 22.62 -5.56
C ASN A 756 -45.84 23.48 -4.38
N GLY A 757 -44.92 24.09 -3.64
CA GLY A 757 -45.21 24.95 -2.48
C GLY A 757 -45.78 24.21 -1.27
N ASP A 758 -45.56 22.90 -1.21
CA ASP A 758 -45.90 22.12 -0.03
C ASP A 758 -44.85 22.31 1.08
N ASN A 759 -44.87 21.44 2.09
CA ASN A 759 -43.95 21.53 3.23
C ASN A 759 -42.81 20.52 3.12
N LEU A 760 -42.57 19.98 1.93
CA LEU A 760 -41.53 19.01 1.61
C LEU A 760 -40.60 19.59 0.54
N ALA A 761 -39.34 19.19 0.58
CA ALA A 761 -38.46 19.27 -0.58
C ALA A 761 -38.38 17.85 -1.15
N ASN A 762 -39.16 17.58 -2.18
CA ASN A 762 -39.27 16.26 -2.78
C ASN A 762 -38.02 15.92 -3.63
N PHE A 763 -37.93 14.66 -4.11
CA PHE A 763 -36.78 14.20 -4.86
C PHE A 763 -36.47 15.01 -6.12
N SER A 764 -37.50 15.46 -6.85
CA SER A 764 -37.34 16.31 -8.03
C SER A 764 -36.92 17.73 -7.65
N GLU A 765 -37.52 18.31 -6.63
CA GLU A 765 -37.15 19.65 -6.15
C GLU A 765 -35.71 19.70 -5.62
N LEU A 766 -35.28 18.71 -4.84
CA LEU A 766 -33.89 18.64 -4.33
C LEU A 766 -32.87 18.42 -5.45
N HIS A 767 -33.18 17.57 -6.43
CA HIS A 767 -32.36 17.40 -7.62
C HIS A 767 -32.18 18.72 -8.36
N GLN A 768 -33.27 19.41 -8.65
CA GLN A 768 -33.23 20.67 -9.37
C GLN A 768 -32.56 21.78 -8.56
N LEU A 769 -32.76 21.81 -7.24
CA LEU A 769 -32.10 22.76 -6.35
C LEU A 769 -30.58 22.60 -6.46
N ALA A 770 -30.08 21.36 -6.41
CA ALA A 770 -28.66 21.08 -6.53
C ALA A 770 -28.08 21.56 -7.88
N LEU A 771 -28.82 21.39 -8.99
CA LEU A 771 -28.41 21.90 -10.31
C LEU A 771 -28.39 23.45 -10.36
N HIS A 772 -29.38 24.12 -9.75
CA HIS A 772 -29.42 25.58 -9.66
C HIS A 772 -28.29 26.12 -8.79
N ILE A 773 -27.99 25.45 -7.67
CA ILE A 773 -26.85 25.80 -6.81
C ILE A 773 -25.55 25.67 -7.59
N TYR A 774 -25.34 24.56 -8.30
CA TYR A 774 -24.13 24.33 -9.11
C TYR A 774 -23.93 25.44 -10.15
N SER A 775 -24.98 25.76 -10.92
CA SER A 775 -24.93 26.83 -11.92
C SER A 775 -24.71 28.21 -11.29
N GLY A 776 -25.39 28.50 -10.16
CA GLY A 776 -25.23 29.76 -9.44
C GLY A 776 -23.81 29.98 -8.92
N ILE A 777 -23.18 28.94 -8.34
CA ILE A 777 -21.78 29.00 -7.88
C ILE A 777 -20.83 29.30 -9.04
N ASN A 778 -20.99 28.65 -10.20
CA ASN A 778 -20.14 28.90 -11.36
C ASN A 778 -20.30 30.34 -11.88
N ARG A 779 -21.54 30.84 -11.97
CA ARG A 779 -21.81 32.23 -12.36
C ARG A 779 -21.21 33.21 -11.35
N ALA A 780 -21.38 32.94 -10.05
CA ALA A 780 -20.84 33.77 -8.98
C ALA A 780 -19.32 33.85 -9.03
N LYS A 781 -18.62 32.72 -9.24
CA LYS A 781 -17.16 32.68 -9.40
C LYS A 781 -16.67 33.57 -10.54
N ASP A 782 -17.34 33.51 -11.69
CA ASP A 782 -16.95 34.30 -12.85
C ASP A 782 -17.26 35.79 -12.65
N LEU A 783 -18.41 36.10 -12.03
CA LEU A 783 -18.76 37.46 -11.63
C LEU A 783 -17.78 38.02 -10.61
N LYS A 784 -17.43 37.26 -9.57
CA LYS A 784 -16.48 37.64 -8.53
C LYS A 784 -15.12 38.00 -9.11
N THR A 785 -14.62 37.23 -10.09
CA THR A 785 -13.37 37.55 -10.79
C THR A 785 -13.43 38.92 -11.47
N LYS A 786 -14.58 39.29 -12.03
CA LYS A 786 -14.81 40.58 -12.68
C LYS A 786 -14.98 41.71 -11.68
N LEU A 787 -15.73 41.47 -10.59
CA LEU A 787 -15.89 42.40 -9.47
C LEU A 787 -14.55 42.70 -8.79
N VAL A 788 -13.70 41.71 -8.56
CA VAL A 788 -12.35 41.91 -8.01
C VAL A 788 -11.51 42.78 -8.94
N ARG A 789 -11.56 42.52 -10.26
CA ARG A 789 -10.80 43.30 -11.24
C ARG A 789 -11.27 44.75 -11.36
N ALA A 790 -12.59 44.99 -11.24
CA ALA A 790 -13.20 46.30 -11.47
C ALA A 790 -13.34 47.14 -10.20
N CYS A 791 -13.66 46.51 -9.06
CA CYS A 791 -14.10 47.19 -7.84
C CYS A 791 -13.08 47.16 -6.70
N LEU A 792 -11.97 46.42 -6.84
CA LEU A 792 -10.88 46.37 -5.85
C LEU A 792 -9.55 46.90 -6.43
N PRO A 793 -8.64 47.41 -5.58
CA PRO A 793 -7.30 47.80 -6.01
C PRO A 793 -6.50 46.60 -6.56
N ARG A 794 -5.49 46.87 -7.41
CA ARG A 794 -4.74 45.85 -8.19
C ARG A 794 -3.98 44.78 -7.38
N ALA A 795 -3.84 44.92 -6.07
CA ALA A 795 -3.16 43.97 -5.20
C ALA A 795 -3.81 43.90 -3.80
N PRO A 796 -4.96 43.20 -3.65
CA PRO A 796 -5.55 42.97 -2.34
C PRO A 796 -4.76 41.87 -1.60
N GLU A 797 -4.35 42.11 -0.35
CA GLU A 797 -3.56 41.16 0.44
C GLU A 797 -4.34 39.88 0.80
N LYS A 798 -5.69 39.92 0.83
CA LYS A 798 -6.56 38.74 0.98
C LYS A 798 -7.99 39.06 0.53
N ILE A 799 -8.61 38.16 -0.25
CA ILE A 799 -10.03 38.24 -0.63
C ILE A 799 -10.77 37.12 0.10
N SER A 800 -11.83 37.47 0.84
CA SER A 800 -12.71 36.55 1.58
C SER A 800 -14.19 36.82 1.29
N SER A 801 -15.11 35.98 1.79
CA SER A 801 -16.57 36.18 1.70
C SER A 801 -17.02 37.53 2.30
N HIS A 802 -16.35 38.00 3.35
CA HIS A 802 -16.65 39.27 4.02
C HIS A 802 -15.99 40.51 3.38
N THR A 803 -15.19 40.35 2.33
CA THR A 803 -14.59 41.50 1.64
C THR A 803 -15.70 42.36 1.04
N SER A 804 -15.64 43.67 1.32
CA SER A 804 -16.65 44.63 0.88
C SER A 804 -16.21 45.37 -0.37
N ILE A 805 -17.14 45.59 -1.29
CA ILE A 805 -16.96 46.37 -2.52
C ILE A 805 -18.02 47.48 -2.59
N SER A 806 -17.77 48.51 -3.40
CA SER A 806 -18.78 49.54 -3.67
C SER A 806 -20.02 48.93 -4.32
N GLU A 807 -21.20 49.21 -3.76
CA GLU A 807 -22.51 48.82 -4.29
C GLU A 807 -22.68 49.35 -5.72
N ASP A 808 -22.33 50.62 -5.96
CA ASP A 808 -22.44 51.24 -7.28
C ASP A 808 -21.55 50.53 -8.31
N CYS A 809 -20.32 50.18 -7.93
CA CYS A 809 -19.42 49.43 -8.81
C CYS A 809 -19.93 48.02 -9.10
N ALA A 810 -20.47 47.32 -8.09
CA ALA A 810 -21.04 46.00 -8.27
C ALA A 810 -22.23 46.03 -9.25
N LEU A 811 -23.12 47.02 -9.12
CA LEU A 811 -24.23 47.24 -10.05
C LEU A 811 -23.74 47.55 -11.47
N ASP A 812 -22.69 48.38 -11.63
CA ASP A 812 -22.10 48.68 -12.95
C ASP A 812 -21.58 47.40 -13.63
N VAL A 813 -20.85 46.56 -12.88
CA VAL A 813 -20.35 45.28 -13.39
C VAL A 813 -21.50 44.36 -13.79
N TYR A 814 -22.53 44.22 -12.95
CA TYR A 814 -23.67 43.36 -13.26
C TYR A 814 -24.47 43.82 -14.47
N LEU A 815 -24.68 45.13 -14.62
CA LEU A 815 -25.39 45.68 -15.78
C LEU A 815 -24.60 45.50 -17.08
N ALA A 816 -23.27 45.64 -17.04
CA ALA A 816 -22.41 45.46 -18.20
C ALA A 816 -22.22 43.97 -18.58
N GLU A 817 -22.41 43.05 -17.65
CA GLU A 817 -22.03 41.66 -17.82
C GLU A 817 -22.99 40.86 -18.70
N THR A 818 -22.49 40.23 -19.76
CA THR A 818 -23.30 39.42 -20.68
C THR A 818 -22.90 37.94 -20.68
N GLU A 819 -21.61 37.62 -20.66
CA GLU A 819 -21.13 36.24 -20.73
C GLU A 819 -21.53 35.40 -19.52
N SER A 820 -21.46 35.97 -18.31
CA SER A 820 -21.87 35.28 -17.08
C SER A 820 -23.38 35.02 -17.02
N PHE A 821 -24.15 35.57 -17.97
CA PHE A 821 -25.58 35.39 -18.14
C PHE A 821 -25.99 34.74 -19.48
N GLU A 822 -25.03 34.23 -20.28
CA GLU A 822 -25.28 33.68 -21.64
C GLU A 822 -26.36 32.58 -21.70
N GLY A 823 -26.50 31.78 -20.64
CA GLY A 823 -27.54 30.74 -20.53
C GLY A 823 -28.95 31.25 -20.22
N LEU A 824 -29.15 32.56 -20.06
CA LEU A 824 -30.42 33.21 -19.70
C LEU A 824 -30.79 34.27 -20.76
N PRO A 825 -31.08 33.86 -22.01
CA PRO A 825 -31.22 34.80 -23.12
C PRO A 825 -32.40 35.76 -22.96
N GLN A 826 -33.49 35.37 -22.28
CA GLN A 826 -34.63 36.27 -22.08
C GLN A 826 -34.34 37.35 -21.03
N PHE A 827 -33.53 37.04 -20.01
CA PHE A 827 -33.00 38.04 -19.08
C PHE A 827 -32.12 39.07 -19.79
N LEU A 828 -31.19 38.60 -20.63
CA LEU A 828 -30.34 39.48 -21.44
C LEU A 828 -31.18 40.33 -22.40
N LYS A 829 -32.15 39.72 -23.08
CA LYS A 829 -33.08 40.44 -23.95
C LYS A 829 -33.82 41.52 -23.18
N MET A 830 -34.36 41.23 -22.00
CA MET A 830 -35.05 42.20 -21.13
C MET A 830 -34.15 43.39 -20.78
N ARG A 831 -32.90 43.12 -20.38
CA ARG A 831 -31.92 44.17 -20.07
C ARG A 831 -31.65 45.07 -21.29
N ASP A 832 -31.63 44.49 -22.48
CA ASP A 832 -31.23 45.14 -23.73
C ASP A 832 -32.41 45.69 -24.56
N ILE A 833 -33.66 45.63 -24.06
CA ILE A 833 -34.87 46.15 -24.74
C ILE A 833 -34.72 47.66 -25.01
N GLN A 834 -35.15 48.11 -26.19
CA GLN A 834 -35.26 49.53 -26.56
C GLN A 834 -36.74 49.95 -26.70
N PRO A 835 -37.16 51.13 -26.17
CA PRO A 835 -36.35 52.03 -25.35
C PRO A 835 -36.00 51.36 -24.02
N LEU A 836 -34.74 51.53 -23.60
CA LEU A 836 -34.27 50.99 -22.31
C LEU A 836 -35.23 51.47 -21.21
N PRO A 837 -35.61 50.61 -20.25
CA PRO A 837 -36.13 51.12 -18.99
C PRO A 837 -35.17 52.21 -18.51
N GLU A 838 -35.67 53.33 -17.97
CA GLU A 838 -34.80 54.42 -17.51
C GLU A 838 -33.62 53.82 -16.73
N ALA A 839 -32.37 54.22 -17.00
CA ALA A 839 -31.20 53.58 -16.39
C ALA A 839 -31.32 53.47 -14.85
N THR A 840 -32.00 54.45 -14.25
CA THR A 840 -32.42 54.48 -12.84
C THR A 840 -33.31 53.30 -12.43
N GLN A 841 -34.28 52.90 -13.26
CA GLN A 841 -35.19 51.78 -13.02
C GLN A 841 -34.46 50.43 -13.07
N MET A 842 -33.54 50.23 -14.01
CA MET A 842 -32.72 48.99 -14.06
C MET A 842 -31.78 48.87 -12.87
N ARG A 843 -31.12 49.97 -12.47
CA ARG A 843 -30.31 50.01 -11.24
C ARG A 843 -31.16 49.68 -10.01
N ALA A 844 -32.34 50.28 -9.90
CA ALA A 844 -33.26 50.01 -8.79
C ALA A 844 -33.71 48.54 -8.76
N HIS A 845 -33.96 47.93 -9.93
CA HIS A 845 -34.28 46.51 -10.02
C HIS A 845 -33.12 45.64 -9.53
N TYR A 846 -31.89 45.85 -10.02
CA TYR A 846 -30.73 45.05 -9.59
C TYR A 846 -30.44 45.22 -8.10
N LEU A 847 -30.59 46.43 -7.56
CA LEU A 847 -30.50 46.66 -6.13
C LEU A 847 -31.60 45.92 -5.35
N SER A 848 -32.82 45.85 -5.87
CA SER A 848 -33.91 45.05 -5.29
C SER A 848 -33.57 43.56 -5.23
N LEU A 849 -32.89 43.05 -6.26
CA LEU A 849 -32.42 41.66 -6.29
C LEU A 849 -31.28 41.41 -5.30
N LEU A 850 -30.36 42.37 -5.13
CA LEU A 850 -29.34 42.28 -4.08
C LEU A 850 -29.97 42.26 -2.68
N LYS A 851 -30.98 43.11 -2.44
CA LYS A 851 -31.71 43.08 -1.17
C LYS A 851 -32.45 41.76 -0.94
N THR A 852 -32.97 41.15 -2.00
CA THR A 852 -33.61 39.83 -1.96
C THR A 852 -32.67 38.76 -1.40
N VAL A 853 -31.39 38.78 -1.79
CA VAL A 853 -30.40 37.78 -1.34
C VAL A 853 -29.81 38.06 0.04
N GLY A 854 -30.21 39.15 0.68
CA GLY A 854 -29.79 39.47 2.05
C GLY A 854 -29.05 40.79 2.20
N HIS A 855 -28.63 41.44 1.11
CA HIS A 855 -27.93 42.73 1.18
C HIS A 855 -28.75 43.76 1.95
N VAL A 856 -28.16 44.32 2.99
CA VAL A 856 -28.74 45.42 3.77
C VAL A 856 -28.00 46.70 3.37
N PRO A 857 -28.65 47.66 2.68
CA PRO A 857 -28.04 48.92 2.35
C PRO A 857 -27.52 49.62 3.59
N ASN A 858 -26.27 50.11 3.51
CA ASN A 858 -25.60 50.84 4.58
C ASN A 858 -25.19 52.23 4.10
N GLU A 859 -24.80 53.10 5.04
CA GLU A 859 -24.40 54.48 4.75
C GLU A 859 -23.17 54.54 3.83
N GLN A 860 -22.30 53.54 3.92
CA GLN A 860 -21.07 53.41 3.14
C GLN A 860 -21.33 52.96 1.69
N LYS A 861 -22.56 52.55 1.35
CA LYS A 861 -22.94 51.95 0.06
C LYS A 861 -21.98 50.83 -0.35
N THR A 862 -21.70 49.92 0.57
CA THR A 862 -20.85 48.76 0.31
C THR A 862 -21.63 47.45 0.44
N ILE A 863 -21.27 46.46 -0.38
CA ILE A 863 -21.82 45.10 -0.32
C ILE A 863 -20.69 44.09 -0.08
N GLN A 864 -20.96 43.04 0.69
CA GLN A 864 -20.01 41.94 0.91
C GLN A 864 -20.09 40.90 -0.19
N PHE A 865 -18.98 40.23 -0.51
CA PHE A 865 -18.98 39.17 -1.53
C PHE A 865 -19.98 38.05 -1.23
N GLN A 866 -20.19 37.69 0.04
CA GLN A 866 -21.18 36.67 0.42
C GLN A 866 -22.60 36.98 -0.13
N ASP A 867 -23.02 38.25 -0.12
CA ASP A 867 -24.33 38.66 -0.62
C ASP A 867 -24.29 38.84 -2.14
N ALA A 868 -23.19 39.42 -2.65
CA ALA A 868 -22.99 39.63 -4.08
C ALA A 868 -22.97 38.30 -4.86
N ASP A 869 -22.32 37.26 -4.31
CA ASP A 869 -22.19 35.93 -4.91
C ASP A 869 -23.56 35.23 -5.05
N LEU A 870 -24.58 35.64 -4.31
CA LEU A 870 -25.94 35.10 -4.40
C LEU A 870 -26.80 35.74 -5.51
N PHE A 871 -26.43 36.91 -6.02
CA PHE A 871 -27.16 37.61 -7.09
C PHE A 871 -27.54 36.71 -8.30
N PRO A 872 -26.62 35.93 -8.90
CA PRO A 872 -26.96 35.08 -10.04
C PRO A 872 -27.95 33.95 -9.71
N HIS A 873 -28.11 33.55 -8.44
CA HIS A 873 -29.11 32.55 -8.06
C HIS A 873 -30.52 33.10 -8.25
N VAL A 874 -30.77 34.34 -7.81
CA VAL A 874 -32.11 34.96 -7.92
C VAL A 874 -32.51 35.20 -9.37
N ILE A 875 -31.59 35.61 -10.24
CA ILE A 875 -31.87 35.75 -11.67
C ILE A 875 -32.31 34.41 -12.28
N GLN A 876 -31.66 33.30 -11.91
CA GLN A 876 -32.05 31.97 -12.39
C GLN A 876 -33.45 31.57 -11.91
N TYR A 877 -33.80 31.87 -10.66
CA TYR A 877 -35.13 31.63 -10.12
C TYR A 877 -36.21 32.43 -10.86
N ILE A 878 -35.94 33.69 -11.18
CA ILE A 878 -36.85 34.52 -12.01
C ILE A 878 -37.04 33.87 -13.38
N GLU A 879 -35.96 33.49 -14.06
CA GLU A 879 -36.09 32.84 -15.38
C GLU A 879 -36.81 31.50 -15.31
N MET A 880 -36.66 30.74 -14.22
CA MET A 880 -37.35 29.47 -14.03
C MET A 880 -38.86 29.63 -13.81
N ILE A 881 -39.30 30.67 -13.10
CA ILE A 881 -40.72 31.01 -12.98
C ILE A 881 -41.33 31.24 -14.37
N TYR A 882 -40.68 32.04 -15.22
CA TYR A 882 -41.14 32.27 -16.59
C TYR A 882 -41.06 30.99 -17.42
N ALA A 883 -39.99 30.19 -17.28
CA ALA A 883 -39.85 28.93 -17.99
C ALA A 883 -41.04 27.99 -17.75
N ARG A 884 -41.59 28.02 -16.53
CA ARG A 884 -42.70 27.19 -16.09
C ARG A 884 -44.08 27.77 -16.38
N TYR A 885 -44.30 29.05 -16.07
CA TYR A 885 -45.66 29.62 -16.01
C TYR A 885 -46.02 30.53 -17.18
N ASP A 886 -45.04 31.16 -17.84
CA ASP A 886 -45.26 31.90 -19.10
C ASP A 886 -45.36 30.88 -20.23
N LEU A 887 -46.59 30.38 -20.44
CA LEU A 887 -46.90 29.27 -21.34
C LEU A 887 -46.98 29.75 -22.79
N ASN A 888 -47.43 30.98 -23.01
CA ASN A 888 -47.54 31.57 -24.34
C ASN A 888 -46.22 32.22 -24.82
N ARG A 889 -45.21 32.32 -23.94
CA ARG A 889 -43.87 32.88 -24.20
C ARG A 889 -43.89 34.36 -24.57
N ASP A 890 -44.86 35.11 -24.09
CA ASP A 890 -44.99 36.54 -24.36
C ASP A 890 -44.16 37.43 -23.41
N ASN A 891 -43.49 36.83 -22.42
CA ASN A 891 -42.67 37.47 -21.37
C ASN A 891 -43.48 38.21 -20.30
N LEU A 892 -44.78 37.98 -20.23
CA LEU A 892 -45.68 38.49 -19.21
C LEU A 892 -46.24 37.30 -18.41
N LEU A 893 -46.49 37.50 -17.12
CA LEU A 893 -47.34 36.59 -16.36
C LEU A 893 -48.74 37.17 -16.33
N GLN A 894 -49.62 36.59 -17.14
CA GLN A 894 -51.02 36.97 -17.23
C GLN A 894 -51.85 36.29 -16.14
N LYS A 895 -53.11 36.71 -15.97
CA LYS A 895 -54.00 36.22 -14.91
C LYS A 895 -54.03 34.68 -14.83
N GLU A 896 -54.23 33.99 -15.94
CA GLU A 896 -54.35 32.52 -15.95
C GLU A 896 -53.04 31.82 -15.56
N GLU A 897 -51.92 32.36 -16.01
CA GLU A 897 -50.57 31.86 -15.73
C GLU A 897 -50.18 32.10 -14.27
N ALA A 898 -50.49 33.30 -13.76
CA ALA A 898 -50.32 33.62 -12.35
C ALA A 898 -51.18 32.72 -11.45
N LEU A 899 -52.45 32.48 -11.78
CA LEU A 899 -53.28 31.60 -10.98
C LEU A 899 -52.78 30.14 -11.02
N LYS A 900 -52.07 29.72 -12.07
CA LYS A 900 -51.35 28.42 -12.08
C LYS A 900 -50.11 28.44 -11.18
N ALA A 901 -49.46 29.59 -11.00
CA ALA A 901 -48.33 29.75 -10.08
C ALA A 901 -48.77 29.83 -8.60
N PHE A 902 -49.97 30.36 -8.34
CA PHE A 902 -50.49 30.61 -6.99
C PHE A 902 -50.32 29.45 -5.99
N PRO A 903 -50.61 28.16 -6.34
CA PRO A 903 -50.46 27.06 -5.39
C PRO A 903 -49.06 26.97 -4.78
N ALA A 904 -48.00 27.20 -5.57
CA ALA A 904 -46.63 27.16 -5.09
C ALA A 904 -46.34 28.27 -4.06
N PHE A 905 -46.97 29.44 -4.21
CA PHE A 905 -46.74 30.60 -3.34
C PHE A 905 -47.74 30.69 -2.16
N LYS A 906 -48.79 29.87 -2.16
CA LYS A 906 -49.90 29.95 -1.20
C LYS A 906 -49.43 29.99 0.26
N SER A 907 -48.51 29.10 0.64
CA SER A 907 -47.98 29.01 2.00
C SER A 907 -47.21 30.28 2.40
N THR A 908 -46.31 30.74 1.52
CA THR A 908 -45.53 31.98 1.73
C THR A 908 -46.42 33.21 1.81
N LEU A 909 -47.49 33.27 1.00
CA LEU A 909 -48.46 34.38 1.04
C LEU A 909 -49.24 34.41 2.33
N LYS A 910 -49.69 33.23 2.82
CA LYS A 910 -50.38 33.10 4.11
C LYS A 910 -49.53 33.70 5.23
N ASP A 911 -48.22 33.45 5.21
CA ASP A 911 -47.27 34.03 6.16
C ASP A 911 -47.09 35.54 5.98
N ALA A 912 -46.89 35.99 4.73
CA ALA A 912 -46.70 37.41 4.39
C ALA A 912 -47.90 38.29 4.78
N VAL A 913 -49.11 37.72 4.82
CA VAL A 913 -50.33 38.45 5.20
C VAL A 913 -50.83 38.15 6.61
N LYS A 914 -50.09 37.42 7.45
CA LYS A 914 -50.44 37.20 8.87
C LYS A 914 -50.73 38.49 9.63
N ALA A 915 -50.09 39.59 9.24
CA ALA A 915 -50.34 40.90 9.83
C ALA A 915 -51.75 41.45 9.50
N TYR A 916 -52.50 40.91 8.54
CA TYR A 916 -53.81 41.39 8.14
C TYR A 916 -54.92 40.47 8.68
N ASP A 917 -55.43 40.77 9.88
CA ASP A 917 -56.38 39.94 10.64
C ASP A 917 -57.70 39.60 9.90
N LYS A 918 -57.99 40.23 8.77
CA LYS A 918 -59.24 40.10 8.01
C LYS A 918 -59.12 39.27 6.73
N ILE A 919 -57.92 38.81 6.34
CA ILE A 919 -57.71 38.05 5.11
C ILE A 919 -57.93 36.56 5.38
N LYS A 920 -58.87 35.95 4.67
CA LYS A 920 -59.15 34.51 4.73
C LYS A 920 -58.36 33.76 3.67
N GLU A 921 -58.37 32.44 3.76
CA GLU A 921 -57.67 31.58 2.80
C GLU A 921 -58.21 31.73 1.36
N ASP A 922 -59.52 31.94 1.21
CA ASP A 922 -60.18 32.17 -0.09
C ASP A 922 -59.79 33.51 -0.74
N ASP A 923 -59.27 34.47 0.05
CA ASP A 923 -58.84 35.78 -0.45
C ASP A 923 -57.39 35.74 -0.98
N LEU A 924 -56.63 34.69 -0.67
CA LEU A 924 -55.21 34.56 -1.02
C LEU A 924 -54.90 34.61 -2.53
N PRO A 925 -55.73 34.05 -3.45
CA PRO A 925 -55.54 34.25 -4.88
C PRO A 925 -55.61 35.74 -5.26
N GLY A 926 -56.56 36.49 -4.70
CA GLY A 926 -56.69 37.93 -4.92
C GLY A 926 -55.50 38.71 -4.37
N VAL A 927 -55.01 38.32 -3.18
CA VAL A 927 -53.77 38.87 -2.61
C VAL A 927 -52.57 38.61 -3.52
N PHE A 928 -52.43 37.39 -4.06
CA PHE A 928 -51.33 37.04 -4.96
C PHE A 928 -51.34 37.90 -6.22
N ILE A 929 -52.50 38.01 -6.86
CA ILE A 929 -52.70 38.84 -8.05
C ILE A 929 -52.42 40.31 -7.74
N TYR A 930 -52.83 40.80 -6.56
CA TYR A 930 -52.54 42.17 -6.13
C TYR A 930 -51.03 42.41 -5.97
N ILE A 931 -50.30 41.45 -5.38
CA ILE A 931 -48.85 41.55 -5.20
C ILE A 931 -48.13 41.49 -6.55
N LEU A 932 -48.54 40.61 -7.47
CA LEU A 932 -48.01 40.59 -8.83
C LEU A 932 -48.22 41.93 -9.56
N LYS A 933 -49.36 42.58 -9.32
CA LYS A 933 -49.69 43.87 -9.94
C LYS A 933 -48.96 45.07 -9.31
N ASN A 934 -48.83 45.10 -7.98
CA ASN A 934 -48.42 46.29 -7.24
C ASN A 934 -47.06 46.14 -6.53
N GLY A 935 -46.44 44.96 -6.59
CA GLY A 935 -45.16 44.64 -5.94
C GLY A 935 -45.25 44.30 -4.45
N ALA A 936 -46.21 44.88 -3.72
CA ALA A 936 -46.44 44.65 -2.30
C ALA A 936 -47.90 44.98 -1.92
N PRO A 937 -48.45 44.40 -0.83
CA PRO A 937 -49.70 44.89 -0.24
C PRO A 937 -49.50 46.29 0.38
N PRO A 938 -50.57 47.09 0.53
CA PRO A 938 -50.45 48.45 1.04
C PRO A 938 -50.07 48.49 2.52
N LYS A 939 -49.28 49.49 2.94
CA LYS A 939 -48.92 49.66 4.35
C LYS A 939 -50.17 49.98 5.17
N LYS A 940 -50.30 49.40 6.38
CA LYS A 940 -51.43 49.63 7.31
C LYS A 940 -51.69 51.10 7.66
N THR A 941 -50.71 51.97 7.45
CA THR A 941 -50.80 53.40 7.76
C THR A 941 -51.72 54.18 6.82
N SER A 942 -52.12 53.62 5.66
CA SER A 942 -53.02 54.26 4.70
C SER A 942 -54.38 53.56 4.63
N LEU A 943 -55.38 54.10 5.35
CA LEU A 943 -56.74 53.54 5.39
C LEU A 943 -57.39 53.45 4.01
N SER A 944 -57.17 54.45 3.14
CA SER A 944 -57.70 54.47 1.78
C SER A 944 -57.10 53.38 0.89
N GLU A 945 -55.80 53.11 1.03
CA GLU A 945 -55.15 52.03 0.27
C GLU A 945 -55.56 50.66 0.80
N LEU A 946 -55.72 50.52 2.12
CA LEU A 946 -56.21 49.30 2.75
C LEU A 946 -57.64 48.96 2.28
N LEU A 947 -58.55 49.94 2.21
CA LEU A 947 -59.91 49.72 1.70
C LEU A 947 -59.93 49.37 0.21
N LYS A 948 -59.07 50.00 -0.61
CA LYS A 948 -58.91 49.64 -2.04
C LYS A 948 -58.38 48.23 -2.21
N PHE A 949 -57.40 47.83 -1.40
CA PHE A 949 -56.84 46.49 -1.41
C PHE A 949 -57.87 45.44 -0.97
N LEU A 950 -58.57 45.65 0.15
CA LEU A 950 -59.65 44.77 0.57
C LEU A 950 -60.76 44.69 -0.48
N GLY A 951 -61.13 45.82 -1.09
CA GLY A 951 -62.09 45.84 -2.19
C GLY A 951 -61.64 45.04 -3.41
N PHE A 952 -60.35 45.09 -3.74
CA PHE A 952 -59.75 44.34 -4.86
C PHE A 952 -59.75 42.82 -4.61
N ILE A 953 -59.32 42.38 -3.42
CA ILE A 953 -59.17 40.93 -3.13
C ILE A 953 -60.51 40.21 -2.94
N HIS A 954 -61.56 40.92 -2.52
CA HIS A 954 -62.90 40.35 -2.32
C HIS A 954 -63.81 40.43 -3.56
N GLN A 955 -63.29 40.80 -4.74
CA GLN A 955 -64.08 40.87 -5.98
C GLN A 955 -64.58 39.47 -6.38
N ALA A 956 -65.90 39.26 -6.27
CA ALA A 956 -66.53 37.95 -6.39
C ALA A 956 -66.51 37.36 -7.82
N ASP A 957 -66.40 38.17 -8.87
CA ASP A 957 -66.41 37.68 -10.26
C ASP A 957 -65.02 37.55 -10.90
N GLN A 958 -63.98 38.06 -10.24
CA GLN A 958 -62.57 38.01 -10.67
C GLN A 958 -62.31 38.57 -12.09
N LYS A 959 -63.29 39.20 -12.76
CA LYS A 959 -63.20 39.57 -14.19
C LYS A 959 -62.24 40.74 -14.44
N ASP A 960 -62.07 41.62 -13.44
CA ASP A 960 -61.26 42.84 -13.55
C ASP A 960 -59.79 42.66 -13.13
N TRP A 961 -59.35 41.44 -12.84
CA TRP A 961 -57.95 41.13 -12.52
C TRP A 961 -57.08 41.16 -13.78
N ILE A 962 -56.77 42.36 -14.25
CA ILE A 962 -55.81 42.60 -15.33
C ILE A 962 -54.41 42.73 -14.72
N ILE A 963 -53.54 41.77 -15.06
CA ILE A 963 -52.12 41.73 -14.69
C ILE A 963 -51.26 41.39 -15.91
N GLU A 964 -50.11 42.06 -15.99
CA GLU A 964 -49.08 41.88 -17.00
C GLU A 964 -47.72 41.96 -16.30
N SER A 965 -47.47 41.04 -15.36
CA SER A 965 -46.25 41.11 -14.53
C SER A 965 -45.02 40.77 -15.36
N THR A 966 -44.03 41.65 -15.33
CA THR A 966 -42.74 41.48 -16.00
C THR A 966 -41.68 40.95 -15.04
N ARG A 967 -40.54 40.52 -15.58
CA ARG A 967 -39.34 40.14 -14.80
C ARG A 967 -38.87 41.26 -13.86
N LEU A 968 -39.06 42.53 -14.26
CA LEU A 968 -38.73 43.69 -13.44
C LEU A 968 -39.59 43.76 -12.18
N ASP A 969 -40.87 43.37 -12.28
CA ASP A 969 -41.83 43.36 -11.19
C ASP A 969 -41.52 42.25 -10.18
N LEU A 970 -41.08 41.07 -10.65
CA LEU A 970 -40.65 39.98 -9.76
C LEU A 970 -39.50 40.40 -8.84
N GLY A 971 -38.58 41.25 -9.29
CA GLY A 971 -37.51 41.77 -8.43
C GLY A 971 -38.02 42.62 -7.25
N LYS A 972 -39.11 43.37 -7.44
CA LYS A 972 -39.76 44.14 -6.35
C LYS A 972 -40.49 43.20 -5.39
N ILE A 973 -41.18 42.21 -5.95
CA ILE A 973 -41.96 41.23 -5.20
C ILE A 973 -41.05 40.36 -4.33
N PHE A 974 -39.93 39.92 -4.87
CA PHE A 974 -38.96 39.13 -4.14
C PHE A 974 -38.32 39.91 -3.00
N ASN A 975 -38.02 41.20 -3.20
CA ASN A 975 -37.56 42.06 -2.11
C ASN A 975 -38.63 42.17 -1.01
N TYR A 976 -39.90 42.38 -1.38
CA TYR A 976 -41.00 42.40 -0.42
C TYR A 976 -41.11 41.07 0.35
N ILE A 977 -41.09 39.93 -0.35
CA ILE A 977 -41.14 38.59 0.27
C ILE A 977 -39.96 38.42 1.23
N ALA A 978 -38.74 38.80 0.83
CA ALA A 978 -37.55 38.74 1.68
C ALA A 978 -37.70 39.61 2.94
N GLU A 979 -38.24 40.82 2.82
CA GLU A 979 -38.48 41.73 3.96
C GLU A 979 -39.49 41.16 4.97
N VAL A 980 -40.62 40.62 4.51
CA VAL A 980 -41.69 40.13 5.39
C VAL A 980 -41.45 38.73 5.95
N THR A 981 -40.55 37.96 5.33
CA THR A 981 -40.18 36.61 5.79
C THR A 981 -38.87 36.58 6.58
N LYS A 982 -38.19 37.71 6.75
CA LYS A 982 -37.05 37.81 7.69
C LYS A 982 -37.54 37.46 9.09
N ALA A 983 -36.96 36.40 9.67
CA ALA A 983 -37.20 36.07 11.06
C ALA A 983 -36.82 37.27 11.95
N PRO A 984 -37.58 37.59 13.01
CA PRO A 984 -37.18 38.61 13.96
C PRO A 984 -35.79 38.24 14.52
N PRO A 985 -34.92 39.24 14.81
CA PRO A 985 -33.59 38.97 15.35
C PRO A 985 -33.72 38.09 16.58
N ILE A 986 -33.01 36.95 16.58
CA ILE A 986 -32.97 36.02 17.71
C ILE A 986 -32.41 36.80 18.90
N VAL A 987 -33.29 37.18 19.83
CA VAL A 987 -32.88 37.56 21.18
C VAL A 987 -32.26 36.31 21.76
N LYS A 988 -30.92 36.29 21.91
CA LYS A 988 -30.21 35.18 22.55
C LYS A 988 -30.95 34.84 23.84
N PRO A 989 -31.47 33.62 24.04
CA PRO A 989 -32.00 33.25 25.33
C PRO A 989 -30.87 33.41 26.34
N ILE A 990 -31.15 34.16 27.41
CA ILE A 990 -30.31 34.19 28.60
C ILE A 990 -30.11 32.72 29.00
N PRO A 991 -28.87 32.25 29.17
CA PRO A 991 -28.62 30.85 29.50
C PRO A 991 -29.38 30.52 30.79
N GLN A 992 -30.41 29.69 30.68
CA GLN A 992 -30.95 29.01 31.85
C GLN A 992 -29.90 27.97 32.29
N PRO A 993 -29.55 27.92 33.59
CA PRO A 993 -28.62 26.91 34.08
C PRO A 993 -29.21 25.52 33.84
N LEU A 994 -28.44 24.69 33.12
CA LEU A 994 -28.70 23.26 32.93
C LEU A 994 -28.85 22.60 34.32
N LEU A 995 -30.05 22.10 34.59
CA LEU A 995 -30.30 21.10 35.61
C LEU A 995 -30.01 19.73 34.99
N ILE A 996 -28.97 19.10 35.51
CA ILE A 996 -28.46 17.77 35.17
C ILE A 996 -29.53 16.71 35.48
N LEU A 997 -29.85 15.85 34.52
CA LEU A 997 -30.26 14.46 34.70
C LEU A 997 -29.73 13.60 33.56
#